data_AF-A0A945XA64-F1
#
_entry.id   AF-A0A945XA64-F1
#
_cell.length_a   1.000
_cell.length_b   1.000
_cell.length_c   1.000
_cell.angle_alpha   90.00
_cell.angle_beta   90.00
_cell.angle_gamma   90.00
#
_symmetry.space_group_name_H-M   'P 1'
#
loop_
_entity.id
_entity.type
_entity.pdbx_description
1 polymer ?
#
loop_
_entity_poly.entity_id
_entity_poly.type
_entity_poly.pdbx_seq_one_letter_code
_entity_poly.pdbx_strand_id
1 'polypeptide(L)'
;MITKVLVANRGEIAIRAFRSAVELGLRTVAVYPYEDRYSLHRMKADEAYQIGEPGHPLRAYLSIEEIIRVAKLSGADAIYPGYGFLSENPDLARACEEEGIVFIGPPASVLEMAGNKVTAKEYAIAAGVPVLASSEATTDIDALLAAAEGIGFPIFAKAVAGGGGRGMRRVDKPEALREALEAAMREAETAFGDGRMFLEQAVMRPRHIEVQIIADGTGETMHLFERDCSVQRRHQKVIEIAPAPHLEESIRAALLKDAVAFARSIGYRNAGTVEFLVDTAGERAGQHVFIEMNPRIQVEHTVTEEITDVDLVNTQMRIAAGESFADMGLSQEGIVPRGFAMQCRITTEDPSADFRPDTGKITTYRSPGGAGIRLDGGTVNQGAQISPYFDSMLAKMTTRGRNFETAVARARRGLAEFRIRGVSTNISFLQAVVEDPDFLAGDVSTAFIEERPHLLSAKVSKDRGTKLLTWLADVSVNQPHTRPAVLVNPVSKLPMLDSGTPPEGSKQRLDALGPRGFAQQLRSQVALAVTDTTFRDAHQSLLATRVRTKDLVDVLPVVAQTTPSLLSIEAWGGATYDVALRFLGEDPWERLAALREALPNICIQMLLRGRNTVGYTPYPVEVTTAFVNEASATGVDIFRIFDALNDVNNMRPAIDAVLDTGTSLAEVALCYSGNLLDPAEDLYTLDYYLRLAEKIVDAGAHVLAIKDMAGLLRAGAATKLVTALRERFDLPVHLHTHDTAGGQLATLLAASEAGVDAVDVASAAMAGTTSQPSLSALVAALDNTERSTGLSLDNVCAMEPYWEAVRAQYHPFESGLPGPTGRVYNHEIPGGQLSNLRQQAIALGLADRFEDIENWYAHASRILGRPTKVTPSSKVVGDLALHLVAMDVDPADFEANPGAYDVPDSVVGFMAGELGDLPGGWPEPFRTKLLKGKSPKSTMGSLSDDQVEALATPGPSRQHLLNSLLFPGPTHDFEAVREAFGDVSVIPTIDYLYGLPLGEESVIEVEPGVSLYVSLEAISEPDDHGVRTVTAALNGQLRPISIRDRSISVVETHAEKAHSDNPCHVGAPFSGVVTLGVSPGDEVVEGQIIATIEAMKMEAGISASASGTVERVAIPATQQVEAGDLILVISA
;
A
#
# COMPACT_ATOMS: atom_id res chain seq x y z
N MET A 1 54.71 11.40 -18.87
CA MET A 1 53.69 10.92 -19.82
C MET A 1 52.74 10.07 -19.01
N ILE A 2 51.45 10.35 -19.02
CA ILE A 2 50.47 9.60 -18.23
C ILE A 2 50.12 8.33 -19.01
N THR A 3 50.28 7.16 -18.39
CA THR A 3 49.93 5.85 -18.96
C THR A 3 48.98 5.06 -18.06
N LYS A 4 48.92 5.41 -16.77
CA LYS A 4 48.03 4.81 -15.78
C LYS A 4 47.47 5.88 -14.84
N VAL A 5 46.16 5.84 -14.59
CA VAL A 5 45.43 6.78 -13.72
C VAL A 5 44.76 6.03 -12.58
N LEU A 6 45.01 6.48 -11.36
CA LEU A 6 44.23 6.08 -10.18
C LEU A 6 43.06 7.04 -9.97
N VAL A 7 41.86 6.52 -9.74
CA VAL A 7 40.71 7.35 -9.38
C VAL A 7 40.52 7.27 -7.87
N ALA A 8 40.76 8.39 -7.17
CA ALA A 8 40.63 8.50 -5.72
C ALA A 8 39.17 8.83 -5.33
N ASN A 9 38.24 8.00 -5.81
CA ASN A 9 36.80 8.18 -5.63
C ASN A 9 36.06 6.85 -5.86
N ARG A 10 34.73 6.89 -5.76
CA ARG A 10 33.84 5.72 -5.89
C ARG A 10 32.65 6.00 -6.80
N GLY A 11 31.80 4.99 -6.97
CA GLY A 11 30.48 5.13 -7.58
C GLY A 11 30.53 5.60 -9.04
N GLU A 12 29.58 6.46 -9.43
CA GLU A 12 29.39 6.85 -10.83
C GLU A 12 30.59 7.62 -11.39
N ILE A 13 31.18 8.54 -10.61
CA ILE A 13 32.27 9.39 -11.09
C ILE A 13 33.55 8.61 -11.33
N ALA A 14 33.80 7.58 -10.52
CA ALA A 14 34.90 6.65 -10.77
C ALA A 14 34.70 5.91 -12.10
N ILE A 15 33.50 5.40 -12.36
CA ILE A 15 33.16 4.74 -13.63
C ILE A 15 33.28 5.72 -14.81
N ARG A 16 32.81 6.96 -14.65
CA ARG A 16 32.92 8.02 -15.65
C ARG A 16 34.38 8.33 -16.00
N ALA A 17 35.26 8.39 -14.99
CA ALA A 17 36.69 8.59 -15.19
C ALA A 17 37.36 7.39 -15.86
N PHE A 18 37.02 6.16 -15.46
CA PHE A 18 37.54 4.96 -16.13
C PHE A 18 37.14 4.90 -17.61
N ARG A 19 35.91 5.29 -17.96
CA ARG A 19 35.47 5.39 -19.37
C ARG A 19 36.38 6.33 -20.18
N SER A 20 36.60 7.56 -19.71
CA SER A 20 37.50 8.49 -20.42
C SER A 20 38.95 8.02 -20.46
N ALA A 21 39.45 7.44 -19.38
CA ALA A 21 40.81 6.91 -19.34
C ALA A 21 41.00 5.79 -20.38
N VAL A 22 40.04 4.87 -20.50
CA VAL A 22 40.06 3.79 -21.49
C VAL A 22 39.98 4.34 -22.93
N GLU A 23 39.14 5.35 -23.18
CA GLU A 23 39.06 6.01 -24.49
C GLU A 23 40.36 6.71 -24.88
N LEU A 24 41.13 7.20 -23.91
CA LEU A 24 42.48 7.75 -24.08
C LEU A 24 43.59 6.68 -24.14
N GLY A 25 43.26 5.40 -23.99
CA GLY A 25 44.23 4.30 -23.97
C GLY A 25 45.06 4.20 -22.68
N LEU A 26 44.57 4.77 -21.57
CA LEU A 26 45.21 4.73 -20.25
C LEU A 26 44.73 3.52 -19.45
N ARG A 27 45.63 2.95 -18.63
CA ARG A 27 45.26 1.94 -17.62
C ARG A 27 44.62 2.58 -16.40
N THR A 28 43.76 1.86 -15.71
CA THR A 28 42.89 2.39 -14.65
C THR A 28 43.05 1.64 -13.32
N VAL A 29 43.09 2.40 -12.22
CA VAL A 29 43.18 1.86 -10.85
C VAL A 29 42.03 2.37 -9.99
N ALA A 30 41.30 1.44 -9.37
CA ALA A 30 40.28 1.73 -8.37
C ALA A 30 40.80 1.52 -6.93
N VAL A 31 40.23 2.28 -5.99
CA VAL A 31 40.40 2.07 -4.55
C VAL A 31 39.05 1.81 -3.91
N TYR A 32 38.98 0.94 -2.91
CA TYR A 32 37.72 0.64 -2.21
C TYR A 32 37.93 0.20 -0.76
N PRO A 33 37.10 0.59 0.21
CA PRO A 33 37.08 -0.02 1.54
C PRO A 33 36.33 -1.36 1.52
N TYR A 34 36.45 -2.15 2.59
CA TYR A 34 35.83 -3.48 2.67
C TYR A 34 34.32 -3.44 2.43
N GLU A 35 33.64 -2.40 2.89
CA GLU A 35 32.19 -2.17 2.79
C GLU A 35 31.75 -1.95 1.34
N ASP A 36 32.61 -1.37 0.49
CA ASP A 36 32.32 -1.04 -0.91
C ASP A 36 32.83 -2.12 -1.89
N ARG A 37 33.24 -3.30 -1.38
CA ARG A 37 33.81 -4.41 -2.18
C ARG A 37 32.92 -4.93 -3.31
N TYR A 38 31.63 -4.67 -3.25
CA TYR A 38 30.65 -5.04 -4.28
C TYR A 38 30.24 -3.88 -5.19
N SER A 39 30.79 -2.69 -5.00
CA SER A 39 30.51 -1.55 -5.87
C SER A 39 30.98 -1.82 -7.30
N LEU A 40 30.16 -1.39 -8.27
CA LEU A 40 30.45 -1.62 -9.68
C LEU A 40 31.75 -0.95 -10.13
N HIS A 41 32.13 0.19 -9.56
CA HIS A 41 33.32 0.93 -9.99
C HIS A 41 34.61 0.10 -9.84
N ARG A 42 34.70 -0.71 -8.77
CA ARG A 42 35.80 -1.65 -8.54
C ARG A 42 35.99 -2.61 -9.71
N MET A 43 34.89 -3.08 -10.29
CA MET A 43 34.88 -4.04 -11.41
C MET A 43 35.05 -3.37 -12.78
N LYS A 44 35.12 -2.03 -12.84
CA LYS A 44 35.27 -1.26 -14.08
C LYS A 44 36.70 -0.76 -14.32
N ALA A 45 37.57 -0.84 -13.33
CA ALA A 45 39.00 -0.56 -13.47
C ALA A 45 39.78 -1.82 -13.90
N ASP A 46 40.97 -1.64 -14.47
CA ASP A 46 41.88 -2.73 -14.82
C ASP A 46 42.45 -3.43 -13.58
N GLU A 47 42.68 -2.68 -12.50
CA GLU A 47 43.12 -3.17 -11.20
C GLU A 47 42.43 -2.40 -10.06
N ALA A 48 42.25 -3.05 -8.91
CA ALA A 48 41.58 -2.45 -7.76
C ALA A 48 42.23 -2.88 -6.44
N TYR A 49 42.38 -1.95 -5.50
CA TYR A 49 43.06 -2.17 -4.24
C TYR A 49 42.19 -1.77 -3.05
N GLN A 50 42.19 -2.62 -2.02
CA GLN A 50 41.50 -2.31 -0.79
C GLN A 50 42.28 -1.24 0.01
N ILE A 51 41.56 -0.28 0.59
CA ILE A 51 42.10 0.80 1.43
C ILE A 51 41.40 0.85 2.80
N GLY A 52 42.13 1.31 3.81
CA GLY A 52 41.61 1.52 5.16
C GLY A 52 41.24 0.25 5.94
N GLU A 53 40.62 0.46 7.10
CA GLU A 53 40.21 -0.60 8.04
C GLU A 53 38.69 -0.86 7.97
N PRO A 54 38.24 -2.13 8.07
CA PRO A 54 36.81 -2.44 8.13
C PRO A 54 36.11 -1.69 9.26
N GLY A 55 34.90 -1.18 9.01
CA GLY A 55 34.11 -0.38 9.94
C GLY A 55 34.24 1.14 9.77
N HIS A 56 35.21 1.61 8.96
CA HIS A 56 35.46 3.04 8.74
C HIS A 56 35.50 3.43 7.25
N PRO A 57 34.42 3.19 6.48
CA PRO A 57 34.42 3.32 5.02
C PRO A 57 34.66 4.74 4.51
N LEU A 58 34.15 5.77 5.19
CA LEU A 58 34.36 7.17 4.77
C LEU A 58 35.79 7.63 5.03
N ARG A 59 36.32 7.32 6.22
CA ARG A 59 37.69 7.64 6.62
C ARG A 59 38.71 7.02 5.64
N ALA A 60 38.43 5.81 5.14
CA ALA A 60 39.28 5.16 4.15
C ALA A 60 39.44 6.02 2.88
N TYR A 61 38.35 6.50 2.29
CA TYR A 61 38.40 7.35 1.08
C TYR A 61 38.99 8.75 1.34
N LEU A 62 39.01 9.21 2.60
CA LEU A 62 39.61 10.49 3.01
C LEU A 62 41.09 10.35 3.42
N SER A 63 41.65 9.14 3.40
CA SER A 63 43.06 8.91 3.78
C SER A 63 44.01 9.20 2.63
N ILE A 64 44.67 10.36 2.67
CA ILE A 64 45.70 10.74 1.69
C ILE A 64 46.84 9.72 1.68
N GLU A 65 47.25 9.22 2.84
CA GLU A 65 48.31 8.21 2.97
C GLU A 65 47.96 6.93 2.21
N GLU A 66 46.73 6.43 2.35
CA GLU A 66 46.28 5.22 1.65
C GLU A 66 46.19 5.43 0.14
N ILE A 67 45.68 6.59 -0.31
CA ILE A 67 45.59 6.91 -1.74
C ILE A 67 47.00 6.96 -2.37
N ILE A 68 47.94 7.66 -1.74
CA ILE A 68 49.33 7.75 -2.21
C ILE A 68 50.02 6.38 -2.16
N ARG A 69 49.79 5.59 -1.09
CA ARG A 69 50.31 4.22 -0.97
C ARG A 69 49.86 3.36 -2.15
N VAL A 70 48.57 3.39 -2.51
CA VAL A 70 48.05 2.61 -3.65
C VAL A 70 48.56 3.15 -4.98
N ALA A 71 48.65 4.47 -5.16
CA ALA A 71 49.21 5.03 -6.39
C ALA A 71 50.66 4.57 -6.63
N LYS A 72 51.48 4.55 -5.57
CA LYS A 72 52.87 4.04 -5.64
C LYS A 72 52.92 2.52 -5.86
N LEU A 73 52.06 1.75 -5.17
CA LEU A 73 52.00 0.30 -5.30
C LEU A 73 51.58 -0.15 -6.71
N SER A 74 50.59 0.53 -7.29
CA SER A 74 50.08 0.26 -8.63
C SER A 74 50.96 0.83 -9.74
N GLY A 75 51.82 1.81 -9.42
CA GLY A 75 52.60 2.58 -10.39
C GLY A 75 51.72 3.47 -11.25
N ALA A 76 50.73 4.13 -10.64
CA ALA A 76 49.91 5.14 -11.31
C ALA A 76 50.71 6.43 -11.53
N ASP A 77 50.63 6.98 -12.73
CA ASP A 77 51.31 8.24 -13.11
C ASP A 77 50.52 9.47 -12.67
N ALA A 78 49.21 9.30 -12.46
CA ALA A 78 48.30 10.38 -12.14
C ALA A 78 47.16 9.93 -11.21
N ILE A 79 46.65 10.87 -10.40
CA ILE A 79 45.47 10.69 -9.56
C ILE A 79 44.35 11.62 -10.06
N TYR A 80 43.21 11.03 -10.40
CA TYR A 80 41.97 11.75 -10.67
C TYR A 80 41.09 11.72 -9.41
N PRO A 81 40.81 12.87 -8.78
CA PRO A 81 40.07 12.86 -7.52
C PRO A 81 38.55 12.88 -7.70
N GLY A 82 38.03 13.12 -8.92
CA GLY A 82 36.59 13.27 -9.16
C GLY A 82 36.00 14.46 -8.42
N TYR A 83 34.90 14.24 -7.70
CA TYR A 83 34.23 15.24 -6.87
C TYR A 83 33.92 14.70 -5.47
N GLY A 84 33.83 15.58 -4.48
CA GLY A 84 33.73 15.19 -3.07
C GLY A 84 34.99 14.47 -2.58
N PHE A 85 34.96 13.94 -1.36
CA PHE A 85 36.12 13.35 -0.70
C PHE A 85 37.33 14.32 -0.72
N LEU A 86 38.43 13.94 -1.38
CA LEU A 86 39.68 14.69 -1.40
C LEU A 86 39.82 15.61 -2.63
N SER A 87 38.77 15.80 -3.44
CA SER A 87 38.84 16.57 -4.69
C SER A 87 39.16 18.05 -4.53
N GLU A 88 38.87 18.62 -3.37
CA GLU A 88 39.17 20.02 -3.05
C GLU A 88 40.25 20.14 -1.96
N ASN A 89 40.86 19.02 -1.57
CA ASN A 89 41.83 18.99 -0.49
C ASN A 89 43.23 19.38 -1.03
N PRO A 90 43.81 20.52 -0.60
CA PRO A 90 45.11 20.96 -1.09
C PRO A 90 46.25 20.02 -0.70
N ASP A 91 46.13 19.27 0.41
CA ASP A 91 47.16 18.37 0.89
C ASP A 91 47.31 17.13 -0.01
N LEU A 92 46.23 16.65 -0.63
CA LEU A 92 46.34 15.58 -1.63
C LEU A 92 47.14 16.06 -2.85
N ALA A 93 46.87 17.28 -3.34
CA ALA A 93 47.60 17.85 -4.46
C ALA A 93 49.10 18.05 -4.12
N ARG A 94 49.42 18.54 -2.92
CA ARG A 94 50.80 18.66 -2.42
C ARG A 94 51.48 17.29 -2.32
N ALA A 95 50.81 16.30 -1.75
CA ALA A 95 51.35 14.95 -1.63
C ALA A 95 51.62 14.30 -3.00
N CYS A 96 50.76 14.57 -4.00
CA CYS A 96 51.00 14.14 -5.38
C CYS A 96 52.26 14.81 -5.95
N GLU A 97 52.43 16.13 -5.76
CA GLU A 97 53.62 16.87 -6.20
C GLU A 97 54.91 16.35 -5.55
N GLU A 98 54.89 16.09 -4.24
CA GLU A 98 56.03 15.57 -3.48
C GLU A 98 56.46 14.17 -3.93
N GLU A 99 55.50 13.34 -4.35
CA GLU A 99 55.71 11.95 -4.77
C GLU A 99 55.85 11.79 -6.30
N GLY A 100 55.83 12.89 -7.06
CA GLY A 100 55.99 12.89 -8.51
C GLY A 100 54.82 12.29 -9.28
N ILE A 101 53.62 12.32 -8.68
CA ILE A 101 52.35 11.86 -9.28
C ILE A 101 51.58 13.07 -9.79
N VAL A 102 51.01 12.99 -11.00
CA VAL A 102 50.23 14.11 -11.56
C VAL A 102 48.86 14.18 -10.89
N PHE A 103 48.57 15.29 -10.20
CA PHE A 103 47.21 15.59 -9.74
C PHE A 103 46.37 16.13 -10.91
N ILE A 104 45.28 15.44 -11.27
CA ILE A 104 44.38 15.86 -12.34
C ILE A 104 43.36 16.87 -11.78
N GLY A 105 43.79 18.11 -11.64
CA GLY A 105 43.03 19.22 -11.10
C GLY A 105 43.84 20.53 -11.09
N PRO A 106 43.35 21.59 -10.43
CA PRO A 106 44.12 22.81 -10.22
C PRO A 106 45.26 22.59 -9.20
N PRO A 107 46.28 23.47 -9.17
CA PRO A 107 47.39 23.37 -8.23
C PRO A 107 46.94 23.61 -6.77
N ALA A 108 47.72 23.12 -5.82
CA ALA A 108 47.39 23.20 -4.38
C ALA A 108 47.13 24.64 -3.88
N SER A 109 47.87 25.63 -4.41
CA SER A 109 47.68 27.04 -4.07
C SER A 109 46.30 27.58 -4.48
N VAL A 110 45.77 27.10 -5.61
CA VAL A 110 44.42 27.46 -6.08
C VAL A 110 43.35 26.76 -5.25
N LEU A 111 43.57 25.50 -4.86
CA LEU A 111 42.67 24.76 -3.96
C LEU A 111 42.55 25.45 -2.60
N GLU A 112 43.68 25.87 -2.02
CA GLU A 112 43.74 26.57 -0.74
C GLU A 112 43.05 27.95 -0.79
N MET A 113 43.26 28.70 -1.88
CA MET A 113 42.60 29.99 -2.12
C MET A 113 41.08 29.80 -2.30
N ALA A 114 40.66 28.87 -3.15
CA ALA A 114 39.24 28.64 -3.46
C ALA A 114 38.47 28.09 -2.25
N GLY A 115 39.12 27.28 -1.40
CA GLY A 115 38.53 26.77 -0.16
C GLY A 115 38.33 27.83 0.93
N ASN A 116 38.97 29.01 0.81
CA ASN A 116 38.79 30.12 1.73
C ASN A 116 37.83 31.17 1.15
N LYS A 117 36.59 31.18 1.66
CA LYS A 117 35.52 32.07 1.19
C LYS A 117 35.85 33.56 1.28
N VAL A 118 36.65 33.98 2.27
CA VAL A 118 37.06 35.39 2.42
C VAL A 118 38.03 35.75 1.31
N THR A 119 39.07 34.93 1.12
CA THR A 119 40.09 35.16 0.09
C THR A 119 39.49 35.06 -1.31
N ALA A 120 38.64 34.08 -1.60
CA ALA A 120 37.94 33.98 -2.88
C ALA A 120 37.10 35.23 -3.19
N LYS A 121 36.43 35.81 -2.19
CA LYS A 121 35.66 37.06 -2.35
C LYS A 121 36.56 38.26 -2.64
N GLU A 122 37.72 38.36 -2.00
CA GLU A 122 38.71 39.42 -2.28
C GLU A 122 39.21 39.35 -3.73
N TYR A 123 39.51 38.14 -4.24
CA TYR A 123 39.88 37.94 -5.64
C TYR A 123 38.74 38.25 -6.61
N ALA A 124 37.50 37.92 -6.26
CA ALA A 124 36.32 38.28 -7.06
C ALA A 124 36.17 39.80 -7.18
N ILE A 125 36.27 40.53 -6.06
CA ILE A 125 36.24 42.01 -6.05
C ILE A 125 37.39 42.57 -6.89
N ALA A 126 38.61 42.06 -6.72
CA ALA A 126 39.79 42.51 -7.46
C ALA A 126 39.67 42.23 -8.98
N ALA A 127 38.98 41.16 -9.37
CA ALA A 127 38.67 40.82 -10.76
C ALA A 127 37.48 41.61 -11.34
N GLY A 128 36.84 42.48 -10.54
CA GLY A 128 35.67 43.25 -10.96
C GLY A 128 34.38 42.44 -11.02
N VAL A 129 34.34 41.27 -10.38
CA VAL A 129 33.17 40.39 -10.32
C VAL A 129 32.26 40.86 -9.17
N PRO A 130 30.94 41.05 -9.40
CA PRO A 130 30.03 41.46 -8.34
C PRO A 130 29.95 40.43 -7.20
N VAL A 131 29.96 40.90 -5.95
CA VAL A 131 29.81 40.08 -4.74
C VAL A 131 28.72 40.66 -3.83
N LEU A 132 28.20 39.85 -2.91
CA LEU A 132 27.23 40.33 -1.90
C LEU A 132 27.87 41.35 -0.94
N ALA A 133 27.16 42.45 -0.67
CA ALA A 133 27.53 43.35 0.42
C ALA A 133 27.39 42.63 1.77
N SER A 134 28.42 42.70 2.61
CA SER A 134 28.43 42.06 3.93
C SER A 134 29.11 42.93 4.99
N SER A 135 28.67 42.83 6.24
CA SER A 135 29.35 43.44 7.39
C SER A 135 30.54 42.60 7.84
N GLU A 136 31.40 43.19 8.68
CA GLU A 136 32.32 42.39 9.49
C GLU A 136 31.55 41.54 10.51
N ALA A 137 32.14 40.41 10.89
CA ALA A 137 31.56 39.53 11.90
C ALA A 137 31.88 40.01 13.31
N THR A 138 30.86 40.18 14.15
CA THR A 138 30.99 40.69 15.52
C THR A 138 29.87 40.17 16.43
N THR A 139 30.06 40.28 17.74
CA THR A 139 28.97 40.09 18.73
C THR A 139 28.29 41.42 19.10
N ASP A 140 28.74 42.55 18.55
CA ASP A 140 28.13 43.86 18.79
C ASP A 140 26.92 44.07 17.89
N ILE A 141 25.72 43.95 18.49
CA ILE A 141 24.44 44.14 17.80
C ILE A 141 24.28 45.57 17.26
N ASP A 142 24.78 46.59 17.98
CA ASP A 142 24.63 47.98 17.54
C ASP A 142 25.52 48.27 16.31
N ALA A 143 26.71 47.67 16.27
CA ALA A 143 27.57 47.70 15.08
C ALA A 143 26.91 47.01 13.87
N LEU A 144 26.24 45.88 14.07
CA LEU A 144 25.50 45.18 13.00
C LEU A 144 24.30 46.01 12.53
N LEU A 145 23.53 46.60 13.45
CA LEU A 145 22.41 47.48 13.09
C LEU A 145 22.85 48.69 12.26
N ALA A 146 23.98 49.31 12.60
CA ALA A 146 24.55 50.41 11.82
C ALA A 146 25.03 49.94 10.43
N ALA A 147 25.64 48.75 10.34
CA ALA A 147 26.08 48.17 9.07
C ALA A 147 24.90 47.84 8.14
N ALA A 148 23.72 47.51 8.70
CA ALA A 148 22.52 47.17 7.93
C ALA A 148 22.04 48.32 7.02
N GLU A 149 22.20 49.59 7.45
CA GLU A 149 21.83 50.76 6.64
C GLU A 149 22.65 50.85 5.34
N GLY A 150 23.92 50.44 5.38
CA GLY A 150 24.81 50.45 4.22
C GLY A 150 24.61 49.26 3.27
N ILE A 151 24.05 48.15 3.76
CA ILE A 151 23.77 46.93 2.97
C ILE A 151 22.40 47.04 2.28
N GLY A 152 21.40 47.57 2.99
CA GLY A 152 20.01 47.69 2.52
C GLY A 152 19.21 46.39 2.68
N PHE A 153 17.94 46.52 3.07
CA PHE A 153 17.02 45.39 3.26
C PHE A 153 16.42 44.88 1.94
N PRO A 154 16.10 43.58 1.82
CA PRO A 154 16.23 42.52 2.82
C PRO A 154 17.68 42.01 2.99
N ILE A 155 18.00 41.54 4.20
CA ILE A 155 19.32 41.00 4.57
C ILE A 155 19.19 39.64 5.26
N PHE A 156 20.26 38.87 5.26
CA PHE A 156 20.45 37.71 6.12
C PHE A 156 21.35 38.06 7.29
N ALA A 157 20.88 37.78 8.51
CA ALA A 157 21.72 37.69 9.69
C ALA A 157 22.26 36.26 9.79
N LYS A 158 23.59 36.08 9.72
CA LYS A 158 24.26 34.77 9.68
C LYS A 158 25.31 34.65 10.79
N ALA A 159 25.33 33.52 11.47
CA ALA A 159 26.38 33.18 12.42
C ALA A 159 27.68 32.77 11.70
N VAL A 160 28.84 33.11 12.27
CA VAL A 160 30.17 32.72 11.73
C VAL A 160 30.35 31.20 11.77
N ALA A 161 29.94 30.58 12.88
CA ALA A 161 30.03 29.14 13.08
C ALA A 161 28.75 28.38 12.65
N GLY A 162 27.82 29.06 11.98
CA GLY A 162 26.52 28.49 11.60
C GLY A 162 26.62 27.50 10.44
N GLY A 163 26.04 26.30 10.62
CA GLY A 163 25.95 25.25 9.60
C GLY A 163 24.55 24.63 9.52
N GLY A 164 24.16 24.14 8.33
CA GLY A 164 22.89 23.41 8.14
C GLY A 164 21.61 24.23 8.29
N GLY A 165 21.66 25.55 8.09
CA GLY A 165 20.51 26.46 8.23
C GLY A 165 20.22 26.94 9.66
N ARG A 166 21.02 26.51 10.64
CA ARG A 166 20.95 26.96 12.04
C ARG A 166 21.79 28.23 12.22
N GLY A 167 21.29 29.21 12.96
CA GLY A 167 21.96 30.51 13.13
C GLY A 167 21.89 31.44 11.91
N MET A 168 20.93 31.24 11.01
CA MET A 168 20.65 32.15 9.89
C MET A 168 19.18 32.62 9.90
N ARG A 169 18.96 33.93 9.72
CA ARG A 169 17.62 34.52 9.65
C ARG A 169 17.56 35.56 8.54
N ARG A 170 16.54 35.44 7.68
CA ARG A 170 16.18 36.51 6.74
C ARG A 170 15.43 37.60 7.51
N VAL A 171 15.80 38.85 7.25
CA VAL A 171 15.18 40.03 7.84
C VAL A 171 14.78 40.96 6.72
N ASP A 172 13.47 41.19 6.57
CA ASP A 172 12.92 42.01 5.49
C ASP A 172 12.84 43.50 5.82
N LYS A 173 12.85 43.86 7.11
CA LYS A 173 12.69 45.24 7.57
C LYS A 173 13.59 45.58 8.76
N PRO A 174 14.02 46.84 8.93
CA PRO A 174 14.88 47.28 10.02
C PRO A 174 14.39 46.89 11.42
N GLU A 175 13.08 46.97 11.66
CA GLU A 175 12.50 46.80 13.00
C GLU A 175 12.64 45.35 13.52
N ALA A 176 12.79 44.38 12.63
CA ALA A 176 12.92 42.96 12.97
C ALA A 176 14.38 42.50 13.16
N LEU A 177 15.37 43.35 12.84
CA LEU A 177 16.77 42.92 12.81
C LEU A 177 17.33 42.61 14.20
N ARG A 178 17.02 43.44 15.20
CA ARG A 178 17.55 43.27 16.56
C ARG A 178 17.11 41.93 17.17
N GLU A 179 15.83 41.62 17.10
CA GLU A 179 15.28 40.37 17.65
C GLU A 179 15.85 39.14 16.92
N ALA A 180 15.96 39.21 15.60
CA ALA A 180 16.53 38.13 14.79
C ALA A 180 18.01 37.87 15.13
N LEU A 181 18.80 38.93 15.33
CA LEU A 181 20.20 38.82 15.77
C LEU A 181 20.30 38.19 17.16
N GLU A 182 19.55 38.69 18.14
CA GLU A 182 19.58 38.14 19.51
C GLU A 182 19.20 36.65 19.56
N ALA A 183 18.19 36.25 18.79
CA ALA A 183 17.78 34.85 18.71
C ALA A 183 18.85 33.99 18.02
N ALA A 184 19.38 34.43 16.88
CA ALA A 184 20.41 33.70 16.14
C ALA A 184 21.73 33.61 16.91
N MET A 185 22.12 34.65 17.66
CA MET A 185 23.30 34.65 18.53
C MET A 185 23.17 33.64 19.67
N ARG A 186 22.01 33.60 20.35
CA ARG A 186 21.76 32.60 21.40
C ARG A 186 21.80 31.18 20.85
N GLU A 187 21.21 30.97 19.68
CA GLU A 187 21.21 29.68 18.99
C GLU A 187 22.64 29.26 18.61
N ALA A 188 23.44 30.17 18.04
CA ALA A 188 24.81 29.92 17.62
C ALA A 188 25.76 29.68 18.81
N GLU A 189 25.63 30.46 19.87
CA GLU A 189 26.40 30.27 21.11
C GLU A 189 26.10 28.91 21.74
N THR A 190 24.82 28.53 21.81
CA THR A 190 24.39 27.25 22.40
C THR A 190 24.82 26.05 21.55
N ALA A 191 24.75 26.17 20.22
CA ALA A 191 25.01 25.06 19.32
C ALA A 191 26.49 24.91 18.93
N PHE A 192 27.23 26.01 18.86
CA PHE A 192 28.58 26.05 18.26
C PHE A 192 29.63 26.79 19.12
N GLY A 193 29.24 27.37 20.26
CA GLY A 193 30.15 28.09 21.16
C GLY A 193 30.72 29.39 20.58
N ASP A 194 30.11 29.93 19.52
CA ASP A 194 30.50 31.20 18.88
C ASP A 194 29.27 31.97 18.41
N GLY A 195 28.87 32.96 19.21
CA GLY A 195 27.76 33.86 18.93
C GLY A 195 28.09 35.02 17.96
N ARG A 196 29.25 35.05 17.29
CA ARG A 196 29.54 36.12 16.31
C ARG A 196 28.61 36.03 15.10
N MET A 197 28.06 37.17 14.72
CA MET A 197 27.16 37.32 13.57
C MET A 197 27.75 38.27 12.54
N PHE A 198 27.40 38.07 11.28
CA PHE A 198 27.57 39.06 10.21
C PHE A 198 26.24 39.22 9.46
N LEU A 199 26.07 40.40 8.85
CA LEU A 199 24.96 40.68 7.95
C LEU A 199 25.43 40.53 6.53
N GLU A 200 24.59 39.92 5.69
CA GLU A 200 24.84 39.81 4.27
C GLU A 200 23.59 40.15 3.49
N GLN A 201 23.77 40.83 2.37
CA GLN A 201 22.70 41.18 1.47
C GLN A 201 21.90 39.93 1.04
N ALA A 202 20.56 39.97 1.15
CA ALA A 202 19.74 38.86 0.69
C ALA A 202 19.56 38.93 -0.84
N VAL A 203 19.52 37.77 -1.51
CA VAL A 203 19.11 37.68 -2.91
C VAL A 203 17.67 37.20 -2.96
N MET A 204 16.84 37.88 -3.74
CA MET A 204 15.41 37.63 -3.77
C MET A 204 15.07 36.55 -4.79
N ARG A 205 14.39 35.50 -4.30
CA ARG A 205 13.97 34.32 -5.09
C ARG A 205 15.09 33.86 -6.06
N PRO A 206 16.31 33.61 -5.56
CA PRO A 206 17.47 33.55 -6.44
C PRO A 206 17.40 32.36 -7.39
N ARG A 207 17.89 32.56 -8.61
CA ARG A 207 18.36 31.46 -9.45
C ARG A 207 19.81 31.17 -9.11
N HIS A 208 20.13 29.91 -8.89
CA HIS A 208 21.51 29.45 -8.73
C HIS A 208 22.03 29.11 -10.13
N ILE A 209 22.86 30.00 -10.68
CA ILE A 209 23.45 29.84 -12.01
C ILE A 209 24.95 29.65 -11.86
N GLU A 210 25.50 28.67 -12.55
CA GLU A 210 26.91 28.36 -12.47
C GLU A 210 27.54 28.24 -13.86
N VAL A 211 28.80 28.61 -14.00
CA VAL A 211 29.51 28.64 -15.29
C VAL A 211 30.64 27.62 -15.28
N GLN A 212 30.62 26.71 -16.25
CA GLN A 212 31.71 25.76 -16.45
C GLN A 212 32.94 26.46 -17.03
N ILE A 213 34.08 26.31 -16.37
CA ILE A 213 35.38 26.81 -16.81
C ILE A 213 36.30 25.62 -17.13
N ILE A 214 37.11 25.81 -18.17
CA ILE A 214 38.30 25.00 -18.45
C ILE A 214 39.49 25.93 -18.67
N ALA A 215 40.65 25.61 -18.10
CA ALA A 215 41.89 26.35 -18.31
C ALA A 215 43.08 25.40 -18.55
N ASP A 216 43.87 25.64 -19.59
CA ASP A 216 45.01 24.78 -19.95
C ASP A 216 46.34 25.25 -19.33
N GLY A 217 47.43 24.52 -19.60
CA GLY A 217 48.75 24.86 -19.07
C GLY A 217 49.40 26.12 -19.65
N THR A 218 48.81 26.73 -20.70
CA THR A 218 49.31 27.95 -21.33
C THR A 218 48.71 29.23 -20.72
N GLY A 219 47.69 29.08 -19.87
CA GLY A 219 46.92 30.18 -19.29
C GLY A 219 45.69 30.57 -20.10
N GLU A 220 45.41 29.89 -21.21
CA GLU A 220 44.16 30.06 -21.94
C GLU A 220 42.99 29.54 -21.09
N THR A 221 41.87 30.27 -21.07
CA THR A 221 40.71 29.99 -20.22
C THR A 221 39.44 30.20 -21.01
N MET A 222 38.59 29.17 -21.05
CA MET A 222 37.31 29.17 -21.79
C MET A 222 36.15 28.82 -20.86
N HIS A 223 34.95 29.29 -21.21
CA HIS A 223 33.71 28.83 -20.61
C HIS A 223 33.01 27.80 -21.52
N LEU A 224 32.30 26.85 -20.91
CA LEU A 224 31.39 25.92 -21.60
C LEU A 224 29.92 26.22 -21.30
N PHE A 225 29.61 27.52 -21.20
CA PHE A 225 28.29 28.06 -20.88
C PHE A 225 27.85 27.80 -19.44
N GLU A 226 26.64 28.23 -19.13
CA GLU A 226 26.04 28.15 -17.81
C GLU A 226 25.14 26.92 -17.62
N ARG A 227 24.95 26.55 -16.36
CA ARG A 227 23.92 25.61 -15.89
C ARG A 227 23.02 26.31 -14.88
N ASP A 228 21.74 26.00 -14.94
CA ASP A 228 20.78 26.36 -13.91
C ASP A 228 20.63 25.20 -12.92
N CYS A 229 21.03 25.46 -11.67
CA CYS A 229 20.97 24.50 -10.57
C CYS A 229 19.98 24.97 -9.49
N SER A 230 18.99 25.78 -9.85
CA SER A 230 18.05 26.40 -8.91
C SER A 230 17.10 25.40 -8.26
N VAL A 231 16.79 24.27 -8.90
CA VAL A 231 15.89 23.28 -8.32
C VAL A 231 16.61 22.53 -7.19
N GLN A 232 16.40 23.01 -5.96
CA GLN A 232 17.10 22.57 -4.76
C GLN A 232 16.16 22.23 -3.60
N ARG A 233 16.57 21.28 -2.76
CA ARG A 233 15.94 20.99 -1.47
C ARG A 233 16.98 21.14 -0.36
N ARG A 234 16.70 21.98 0.65
CA ARG A 234 17.62 22.27 1.77
C ARG A 234 19.05 22.58 1.27
N HIS A 235 19.15 23.40 0.21
CA HIS A 235 20.40 23.80 -0.47
C HIS A 235 21.15 22.67 -1.20
N GLN A 236 20.52 21.52 -1.44
CA GLN A 236 21.08 20.44 -2.26
C GLN A 236 20.44 20.45 -3.65
N LYS A 237 21.26 20.40 -4.70
CA LYS A 237 20.84 20.35 -6.11
C LYS A 237 20.12 19.03 -6.42
N VAL A 238 18.96 19.12 -7.07
CA VAL A 238 18.11 17.96 -7.40
C VAL A 238 17.98 17.76 -8.91
N ILE A 239 17.73 18.85 -9.64
CA ILE A 239 17.67 18.88 -11.11
C ILE A 239 18.56 20.02 -11.60
N GLU A 240 19.37 19.74 -12.60
CA GLU A 240 20.24 20.72 -13.23
C GLU A 240 19.94 20.82 -14.73
N ILE A 241 19.95 22.02 -15.30
CA ILE A 241 19.55 22.30 -16.68
C ILE A 241 20.66 23.09 -17.39
N ALA A 242 20.96 22.76 -18.64
CA ALA A 242 21.89 23.52 -19.47
C ALA A 242 21.31 23.72 -20.89
N PRO A 243 21.41 24.92 -21.49
CA PRO A 243 21.67 26.19 -20.83
C PRO A 243 20.52 26.59 -19.88
N ALA A 244 20.67 27.69 -19.15
CA ALA A 244 19.63 28.17 -18.23
C ALA A 244 18.37 28.63 -19.01
N PRO A 245 17.18 28.06 -18.76
CA PRO A 245 15.97 28.40 -19.50
C PRO A 245 15.55 29.85 -19.23
N HIS A 246 15.14 30.58 -20.27
CA HIS A 246 14.66 31.97 -20.17
C HIS A 246 15.61 32.96 -19.46
N LEU A 247 16.91 32.69 -19.41
CA LEU A 247 17.90 33.66 -18.94
C LEU A 247 18.17 34.70 -20.04
N GLU A 248 18.12 35.99 -19.69
CA GLU A 248 18.40 37.08 -20.63
C GLU A 248 19.85 36.99 -21.13
N GLU A 249 20.06 37.17 -22.43
CA GLU A 249 21.38 37.03 -23.05
C GLU A 249 22.41 38.03 -22.50
N SER A 250 21.97 39.21 -22.07
CA SER A 250 22.84 40.22 -21.44
C SER A 250 23.38 39.73 -20.09
N ILE A 251 22.54 39.10 -19.27
CA ILE A 251 22.91 38.51 -17.98
C ILE A 251 23.81 37.29 -18.21
N ARG A 252 23.47 36.41 -19.17
CA ARG A 252 24.31 35.28 -19.57
C ARG A 252 25.71 35.77 -19.96
N ALA A 253 25.82 36.74 -20.86
CA ALA A 253 27.12 37.26 -21.30
C ALA A 253 27.94 37.84 -20.13
N ALA A 254 27.28 38.50 -19.17
CA ALA A 254 27.94 39.01 -17.97
C ALA A 254 28.47 37.89 -17.06
N LEU A 255 27.65 36.87 -16.77
CA LEU A 255 28.05 35.69 -15.99
C LEU A 255 29.26 34.98 -16.61
N LEU A 256 29.23 34.74 -17.92
CA LEU A 256 30.29 34.05 -18.65
C LEU A 256 31.60 34.85 -18.63
N LYS A 257 31.51 36.16 -18.86
CA LYS A 257 32.66 37.07 -18.80
C LYS A 257 33.27 37.09 -17.39
N ASP A 258 32.44 37.22 -16.36
CA ASP A 258 32.88 37.37 -14.99
C ASP A 258 33.48 36.06 -14.45
N ALA A 259 32.93 34.91 -14.83
CA ALA A 259 33.50 33.60 -14.51
C ALA A 259 34.90 33.41 -15.11
N VAL A 260 35.10 33.79 -16.38
CA VAL A 260 36.42 33.74 -17.03
C VAL A 260 37.39 34.76 -16.39
N ALA A 261 36.91 35.96 -16.06
CA ALA A 261 37.73 36.97 -15.39
C ALA A 261 38.22 36.50 -14.01
N PHE A 262 37.33 35.88 -13.23
CA PHE A 262 37.67 35.27 -11.94
C PHE A 262 38.69 34.14 -12.10
N ALA A 263 38.44 33.19 -12.99
CA ALA A 263 39.36 32.07 -13.20
C ALA A 263 40.76 32.52 -13.64
N ARG A 264 40.84 33.56 -14.47
CA ARG A 264 42.13 34.16 -14.88
C ARG A 264 42.84 34.87 -13.73
N SER A 265 42.11 35.56 -12.84
CA SER A 265 42.73 36.33 -11.74
C SER A 265 43.47 35.45 -10.73
N ILE A 266 43.04 34.19 -10.62
CA ILE A 266 43.62 33.20 -9.70
C ILE A 266 44.61 32.24 -10.38
N GLY A 267 44.87 32.40 -11.68
CA GLY A 267 45.71 31.48 -12.44
C GLY A 267 45.16 30.06 -12.49
N TYR A 268 43.85 29.91 -12.70
CA TYR A 268 43.17 28.62 -12.68
C TYR A 268 43.72 27.65 -13.75
N ARG A 269 43.65 26.35 -13.47
CA ARG A 269 44.02 25.26 -14.38
C ARG A 269 43.03 24.10 -14.23
N ASN A 270 42.85 23.33 -15.31
CA ASN A 270 41.93 22.19 -15.40
C ASN A 270 40.46 22.64 -15.43
N ALA A 271 39.51 21.76 -15.09
CA ALA A 271 38.08 22.08 -15.07
C ALA A 271 37.61 22.51 -13.68
N GLY A 272 36.79 23.55 -13.63
CA GLY A 272 36.16 24.07 -12.42
C GLY A 272 34.88 24.83 -12.75
N THR A 273 34.14 25.21 -11.73
CA THR A 273 32.87 25.92 -11.89
C THR A 273 32.82 27.16 -11.02
N VAL A 274 32.39 28.28 -11.58
CA VAL A 274 32.12 29.51 -10.83
C VAL A 274 30.61 29.62 -10.60
N GLU A 275 30.18 29.74 -9.35
CA GLU A 275 28.76 29.77 -8.97
C GLU A 275 28.29 31.19 -8.64
N PHE A 276 27.06 31.51 -9.08
CA PHE A 276 26.42 32.81 -8.91
C PHE A 276 24.97 32.66 -8.41
N LEU A 277 24.50 33.66 -7.66
CA LEU A 277 23.06 33.88 -7.48
C LEU A 277 22.61 34.99 -8.42
N VAL A 278 21.50 34.78 -9.12
CA VAL A 278 20.83 35.79 -9.94
C VAL A 278 19.52 36.16 -9.26
N ASP A 279 19.34 37.44 -8.98
CA ASP A 279 18.10 37.97 -8.40
C ASP A 279 16.99 37.95 -9.45
N THR A 280 15.81 37.41 -9.13
CA THR A 280 14.66 37.38 -10.06
C THR A 280 13.48 38.23 -9.60
N ALA A 281 13.57 38.91 -8.45
CA ALA A 281 12.44 39.65 -7.89
C ALA A 281 12.87 40.91 -7.11
N GLY A 282 12.10 41.99 -7.24
CA GLY A 282 12.40 43.26 -6.57
C GLY A 282 13.30 44.18 -7.40
N GLU A 283 13.82 45.24 -6.78
CA GLU A 283 14.49 46.36 -7.48
C GLU A 283 15.80 45.98 -8.16
N ARG A 284 16.39 44.84 -7.80
CA ARG A 284 17.66 44.32 -8.34
C ARG A 284 17.48 43.11 -9.26
N ALA A 285 16.25 42.80 -9.68
CA ALA A 285 16.00 41.69 -10.60
C ALA A 285 16.91 41.80 -11.83
N GLY A 286 17.58 40.70 -12.16
CA GLY A 286 18.57 40.61 -13.24
C GLY A 286 20.03 40.85 -12.82
N GLN A 287 20.31 41.20 -11.56
CA GLN A 287 21.68 41.30 -11.05
C GLN A 287 22.21 39.94 -10.59
N HIS A 288 23.45 39.62 -10.95
CA HIS A 288 24.16 38.44 -10.49
C HIS A 288 25.25 38.78 -9.47
N VAL A 289 25.54 37.84 -8.57
CA VAL A 289 26.61 37.95 -7.56
C VAL A 289 27.34 36.62 -7.43
N PHE A 290 28.66 36.68 -7.30
CA PHE A 290 29.52 35.53 -7.05
C PHE A 290 29.26 34.94 -5.66
N ILE A 291 29.25 33.60 -5.57
CA ILE A 291 29.13 32.85 -4.32
C ILE A 291 30.45 32.17 -4.01
N GLU A 292 30.90 31.30 -4.90
CA GLU A 292 32.06 30.44 -4.72
C GLU A 292 32.57 29.92 -6.06
N MET A 293 33.75 29.29 -6.02
CA MET A 293 34.25 28.46 -7.09
C MET A 293 34.42 27.04 -6.57
N ASN A 294 33.91 26.07 -7.33
CA ASN A 294 34.17 24.66 -7.13
C ASN A 294 35.39 24.28 -7.98
N PRO A 295 36.60 24.11 -7.40
CA PRO A 295 37.83 23.94 -8.16
C PRO A 295 38.02 22.48 -8.65
N ARG A 296 36.95 21.87 -9.18
CA ARG A 296 36.87 20.48 -9.60
C ARG A 296 35.72 20.25 -10.59
N ILE A 297 35.59 19.02 -11.09
CA ILE A 297 34.37 18.62 -11.80
C ILE A 297 33.15 18.58 -10.86
N GLN A 298 31.96 18.76 -11.41
CA GLN A 298 30.69 18.63 -10.68
C GLN A 298 29.86 17.45 -11.21
N VAL A 299 28.88 17.02 -10.41
CA VAL A 299 27.99 15.90 -10.72
C VAL A 299 27.23 16.16 -12.04
N GLU A 300 26.80 17.40 -12.22
CA GLU A 300 26.04 17.98 -13.32
C GLU A 300 26.87 18.37 -14.55
N HIS A 301 28.16 18.01 -14.61
CA HIS A 301 28.95 18.23 -15.83
C HIS A 301 28.31 17.62 -17.09
N THR A 302 27.53 16.54 -16.92
CA THR A 302 26.89 15.79 -18.01
C THR A 302 25.97 16.66 -18.87
N VAL A 303 25.23 17.61 -18.29
CA VAL A 303 24.34 18.49 -19.07
C VAL A 303 25.14 19.44 -19.95
N THR A 304 26.31 19.90 -19.49
CA THR A 304 27.23 20.72 -20.29
C THR A 304 27.81 19.92 -21.44
N GLU A 305 28.24 18.68 -21.21
CA GLU A 305 28.75 17.81 -22.28
C GLU A 305 27.68 17.59 -23.37
N GLU A 306 26.43 17.32 -22.96
CA GLU A 306 25.33 17.06 -23.91
C GLU A 306 24.95 18.27 -24.78
N ILE A 307 25.21 19.50 -24.33
CA ILE A 307 24.96 20.71 -25.13
C ILE A 307 26.19 21.24 -25.85
N THR A 308 27.41 20.86 -25.47
CA THR A 308 28.64 21.41 -26.08
C THR A 308 29.39 20.40 -26.95
N ASP A 309 29.11 19.10 -26.81
CA ASP A 309 29.91 17.99 -27.35
C ASP A 309 31.38 17.98 -26.87
N VAL A 310 31.68 18.68 -25.77
CA VAL A 310 33.01 18.66 -25.12
C VAL A 310 32.99 17.64 -23.99
N ASP A 311 33.80 16.59 -24.08
CA ASP A 311 34.01 15.64 -22.99
C ASP A 311 34.91 16.26 -21.93
N LEU A 312 34.33 16.62 -20.78
CA LEU A 312 35.01 17.33 -19.70
C LEU A 312 36.07 16.46 -19.03
N VAL A 313 35.76 15.20 -18.70
CA VAL A 313 36.70 14.33 -17.97
C VAL A 313 37.90 13.96 -18.84
N ASN A 314 37.67 13.69 -20.12
CA ASN A 314 38.73 13.50 -21.11
C ASN A 314 39.61 14.75 -21.21
N THR A 315 38.99 15.94 -21.33
CA THR A 315 39.70 17.23 -21.38
C THR A 315 40.55 17.46 -20.13
N GLN A 316 40.03 17.15 -18.94
CA GLN A 316 40.79 17.25 -17.68
C GLN A 316 42.07 16.40 -17.71
N MET A 317 41.98 15.15 -18.20
CA MET A 317 43.13 14.25 -18.30
C MET A 317 44.15 14.73 -19.33
N ARG A 318 43.71 15.26 -20.47
CA ARG A 318 44.60 15.81 -21.51
C ARG A 318 45.31 17.09 -21.05
N ILE A 319 44.62 18.00 -20.35
CA ILE A 319 45.24 19.18 -19.73
C ILE A 319 46.31 18.77 -18.71
N ALA A 320 46.03 17.73 -17.91
CA ALA A 320 46.98 17.21 -16.94
C ALA A 320 48.18 16.53 -17.62
N ALA A 321 47.99 15.90 -18.80
CA ALA A 321 49.05 15.35 -19.64
C ALA A 321 49.91 16.43 -20.34
N GLY A 322 49.48 17.69 -20.31
CA GLY A 322 50.21 18.86 -20.83
C GLY A 322 49.76 19.33 -22.21
N GLU A 323 48.66 18.80 -22.74
CA GLU A 323 48.08 19.28 -24.01
C GLU A 323 47.39 20.64 -23.83
N SER A 324 47.56 21.54 -24.81
CA SER A 324 46.88 22.84 -24.90
C SER A 324 45.52 22.72 -25.61
N PHE A 325 44.65 23.71 -25.49
CA PHE A 325 43.37 23.74 -26.23
C PHE A 325 43.57 23.70 -27.74
N ALA A 326 44.65 24.30 -28.25
CA ALA A 326 45.01 24.24 -29.67
C ALA A 326 45.31 22.80 -30.12
N ASP A 327 46.00 22.00 -29.30
CA ASP A 327 46.27 20.57 -29.58
C ASP A 327 44.97 19.75 -29.58
N MET A 328 43.98 20.17 -28.78
CA MET A 328 42.66 19.55 -28.74
C MET A 328 41.69 20.05 -29.82
N GLY A 329 42.06 21.10 -30.57
CA GLY A 329 41.19 21.75 -31.55
C GLY A 329 40.03 22.53 -30.91
N LEU A 330 40.18 22.99 -29.67
CA LEU A 330 39.17 23.75 -28.94
C LEU A 330 39.44 25.26 -29.04
N SER A 331 38.39 26.04 -29.29
CA SER A 331 38.41 27.51 -29.19
C SER A 331 37.07 28.01 -28.66
N GLN A 332 37.05 29.18 -28.00
CA GLN A 332 35.83 29.74 -27.42
C GLN A 332 34.75 29.97 -28.49
N GLU A 333 35.13 30.38 -29.69
CA GLU A 333 34.20 30.64 -30.81
C GLU A 333 33.65 29.35 -31.44
N GLY A 334 34.36 28.23 -31.32
CA GLY A 334 33.95 26.93 -31.86
C GLY A 334 32.92 26.20 -30.99
N ILE A 335 32.79 26.58 -29.73
CA ILE A 335 31.92 25.93 -28.75
C ILE A 335 30.56 26.63 -28.75
N VAL A 336 29.52 25.91 -29.19
CA VAL A 336 28.15 26.43 -29.31
C VAL A 336 27.15 25.52 -28.60
N PRO A 337 26.13 26.06 -27.91
CA PRO A 337 25.09 25.24 -27.28
C PRO A 337 24.22 24.54 -28.32
N ARG A 338 23.97 23.25 -28.13
CA ARG A 338 23.14 22.39 -28.98
C ARG A 338 21.87 21.98 -28.24
N GLY A 339 20.84 22.82 -28.32
CA GLY A 339 19.57 22.57 -27.68
C GLY A 339 19.66 22.70 -26.15
N PHE A 340 18.98 21.82 -25.44
CA PHE A 340 18.92 21.79 -23.97
C PHE A 340 19.20 20.38 -23.45
N ALA A 341 19.79 20.31 -22.27
CA ALA A 341 19.93 19.11 -21.48
C ALA A 341 19.46 19.35 -20.05
N MET A 342 18.94 18.31 -19.41
CA MET A 342 18.63 18.31 -17.98
C MET A 342 19.08 17.00 -17.35
N GLN A 343 19.48 17.05 -16.09
CA GLN A 343 19.87 15.89 -15.31
C GLN A 343 18.92 15.71 -14.12
N CYS A 344 18.51 14.48 -13.88
CA CYS A 344 17.81 14.05 -12.67
C CYS A 344 18.68 13.04 -11.92
N ARG A 345 18.85 13.24 -10.61
CA ARG A 345 19.55 12.29 -9.73
C ARG A 345 18.55 11.32 -9.14
N ILE A 346 18.66 10.05 -9.53
CA ILE A 346 17.84 8.97 -8.97
C ILE A 346 18.51 8.50 -7.69
N THR A 347 17.83 8.61 -6.56
CA THR A 347 18.34 8.25 -5.22
C THR A 347 17.44 7.23 -4.52
N THR A 348 17.93 6.61 -3.44
CA THR A 348 17.10 5.78 -2.53
C THR A 348 16.30 6.59 -1.51
N GLU A 349 16.26 7.91 -1.62
CA GLU A 349 15.53 8.76 -0.68
C GLU A 349 14.03 8.59 -0.87
N ASP A 350 13.32 8.32 0.21
CA ASP A 350 11.87 8.15 0.20
C ASP A 350 11.15 9.50 0.46
N PRO A 351 10.47 10.09 -0.54
CA PRO A 351 9.79 11.37 -0.37
C PRO A 351 8.69 11.34 0.71
N SER A 352 8.10 10.17 0.97
CA SER A 352 7.06 9.99 2.00
C SER A 352 7.62 9.93 3.42
N ALA A 353 8.93 9.70 3.57
CA ALA A 353 9.65 9.62 4.84
C ALA A 353 10.69 10.74 4.99
N ASP A 354 10.33 11.98 4.62
CA ASP A 354 11.19 13.17 4.62
C ASP A 354 12.53 12.99 3.88
N PHE A 355 12.54 12.20 2.81
CA PHE A 355 13.71 11.86 1.99
C PHE A 355 14.79 11.09 2.76
N ARG A 356 14.40 10.30 3.75
CA ARG A 356 15.33 9.35 4.40
C ARG A 356 15.81 8.34 3.35
N PRO A 357 17.13 8.14 3.16
CA PRO A 357 17.65 7.10 2.29
C PRO A 357 17.26 5.73 2.76
N ASP A 358 16.69 4.96 1.84
CA ASP A 358 16.42 3.56 2.04
C ASP A 358 17.67 2.72 1.80
N THR A 359 17.73 1.57 2.48
CA THR A 359 18.83 0.60 2.40
C THR A 359 18.25 -0.78 2.16
N GLY A 360 18.96 -1.62 1.42
CA GLY A 360 18.41 -2.92 1.07
C GLY A 360 18.96 -3.46 -0.23
N LYS A 361 18.41 -4.59 -0.65
CA LYS A 361 18.83 -5.27 -1.87
C LYS A 361 17.96 -4.85 -3.04
N ILE A 362 18.56 -4.39 -4.12
CA ILE A 362 17.85 -4.13 -5.37
C ILE A 362 17.42 -5.48 -5.98
N THR A 363 16.13 -5.79 -5.96
CA THR A 363 15.58 -7.04 -6.50
C THR A 363 15.32 -6.96 -8.00
N THR A 364 15.02 -5.77 -8.51
CA THR A 364 14.86 -5.48 -9.94
C THR A 364 15.46 -4.12 -10.25
N TYR A 365 16.24 -4.06 -11.33
CA TYR A 365 16.72 -2.81 -11.92
C TYR A 365 16.47 -2.82 -13.42
N ARG A 366 15.71 -1.86 -13.91
CA ARG A 366 15.60 -1.53 -15.33
C ARG A 366 15.77 -0.05 -15.51
N SER A 367 16.72 0.28 -16.36
CA SER A 367 16.98 1.64 -16.75
C SER A 367 16.27 1.98 -18.07
N PRO A 368 15.86 3.24 -18.26
CA PRO A 368 15.39 3.73 -19.55
C PRO A 368 16.52 3.71 -20.58
N GLY A 369 16.16 3.80 -21.86
CA GLY A 369 17.10 4.01 -22.95
C GLY A 369 16.47 4.83 -24.09
N GLY A 370 17.08 4.79 -25.26
CA GLY A 370 16.54 5.46 -26.45
C GLY A 370 17.14 6.85 -26.71
N ALA A 371 16.69 7.48 -27.80
CA ALA A 371 17.31 8.70 -28.32
C ALA A 371 17.23 9.87 -27.33
N GLY A 372 18.38 10.45 -27.00
CA GLY A 372 18.50 11.63 -26.14
C GLY A 372 18.46 11.31 -24.64
N ILE A 373 18.74 10.07 -24.25
CA ILE A 373 18.91 9.67 -22.85
C ILE A 373 20.32 9.14 -22.64
N ARG A 374 20.99 9.70 -21.63
CA ARG A 374 22.28 9.31 -21.11
C ARG A 374 22.12 8.84 -19.67
N LEU A 375 22.83 7.78 -19.32
CA LEU A 375 22.82 7.20 -17.98
C LEU A 375 24.24 7.00 -17.44
N ASP A 376 24.47 7.57 -16.28
CA ASP A 376 25.69 7.39 -15.51
C ASP A 376 25.30 6.73 -14.17
N GLY A 377 25.42 5.41 -14.12
CA GLY A 377 25.05 4.59 -12.97
C GLY A 377 26.20 4.41 -11.98
N GLY A 378 25.90 4.47 -10.68
CA GLY A 378 26.83 4.13 -9.59
C GLY A 378 26.77 2.65 -9.24
N THR A 379 26.15 2.32 -8.11
CA THR A 379 25.98 0.93 -7.63
C THR A 379 24.57 0.42 -7.95
N VAL A 380 24.28 0.26 -9.24
CA VAL A 380 22.93 -0.11 -9.73
C VAL A 380 22.97 -1.34 -10.63
N ASN A 381 22.78 -2.50 -10.03
CA ASN A 381 22.52 -3.75 -10.74
C ASN A 381 21.56 -4.63 -9.94
N GLN A 382 20.96 -5.60 -10.61
CA GLN A 382 20.13 -6.59 -9.93
C GLN A 382 20.98 -7.35 -8.90
N GLY A 383 20.47 -7.43 -7.67
CA GLY A 383 21.13 -8.04 -6.53
C GLY A 383 22.09 -7.13 -5.76
N ALA A 384 22.30 -5.88 -6.19
CA ALA A 384 23.15 -4.93 -5.47
C ALA A 384 22.60 -4.63 -4.07
N GLN A 385 23.48 -4.60 -3.07
CA GLN A 385 23.16 -4.18 -1.72
C GLN A 385 23.46 -2.69 -1.57
N ILE A 386 22.43 -1.90 -1.25
CA ILE A 386 22.56 -0.50 -0.86
C ILE A 386 22.83 -0.44 0.64
N SER A 387 23.96 0.12 1.00
CA SER A 387 24.42 0.29 2.38
C SER A 387 24.17 1.71 2.89
N PRO A 388 24.03 1.92 4.21
CA PRO A 388 23.86 3.26 4.80
C PRO A 388 25.14 4.13 4.80
N TYR A 389 26.31 3.57 4.43
CA TYR A 389 27.61 4.22 4.57
C TYR A 389 27.85 5.40 3.62
N PHE A 390 27.23 5.40 2.44
CA PHE A 390 27.56 6.31 1.34
C PHE A 390 26.36 7.15 0.93
N ASP A 391 26.51 7.92 -0.16
CA ASP A 391 25.41 8.64 -0.75
C ASP A 391 24.31 7.70 -1.26
N SER A 392 23.08 8.20 -1.25
CA SER A 392 21.88 7.50 -1.70
C SER A 392 21.76 7.41 -3.22
N MET A 393 22.76 7.90 -3.99
CA MET A 393 22.67 8.01 -5.44
C MET A 393 22.77 6.65 -6.13
N LEU A 394 21.75 6.33 -6.92
CA LEU A 394 21.67 5.14 -7.73
C LEU A 394 22.21 5.40 -9.15
N ALA A 395 21.63 6.39 -9.83
CA ALA A 395 21.99 6.75 -11.19
C ALA A 395 21.70 8.21 -11.49
N LYS A 396 22.46 8.78 -12.41
CA LYS A 396 22.15 10.07 -13.04
C LYS A 396 21.49 9.80 -14.38
N MET A 397 20.32 10.40 -14.59
CA MET A 397 19.65 10.38 -15.88
C MET A 397 19.72 11.76 -16.50
N THR A 398 20.50 11.87 -17.57
CA THR A 398 20.61 13.10 -18.35
C THR A 398 19.82 12.94 -19.63
N THR A 399 18.97 13.93 -19.93
CA THR A 399 18.16 13.94 -21.14
C THR A 399 18.41 15.20 -21.94
N ARG A 400 18.60 15.07 -23.24
CA ARG A 400 18.77 16.20 -24.15
C ARG A 400 17.62 16.35 -25.12
N GLY A 401 17.39 17.56 -25.62
CA GLY A 401 16.35 17.90 -26.59
C GLY A 401 16.75 19.11 -27.43
N ARG A 402 16.11 19.27 -28.59
CA ARG A 402 16.32 20.46 -29.45
C ARG A 402 15.85 21.77 -28.79
N ASN A 403 14.95 21.65 -27.82
CA ASN A 403 14.42 22.70 -26.96
C ASN A 403 14.16 22.12 -25.56
N PHE A 404 13.92 22.99 -24.59
CA PHE A 404 13.72 22.61 -23.19
C PHE A 404 12.56 21.63 -23.03
N GLU A 405 11.43 21.87 -23.71
CA GLU A 405 10.23 21.03 -23.62
C GLU A 405 10.49 19.60 -24.11
N THR A 406 11.32 19.42 -25.14
CA THR A 406 11.70 18.07 -25.61
C THR A 406 12.60 17.37 -24.60
N ALA A 407 13.52 18.08 -23.94
CA ALA A 407 14.35 17.50 -22.89
C ALA A 407 13.47 17.05 -21.70
N VAL A 408 12.54 17.90 -21.25
CA VAL A 408 11.59 17.57 -20.18
C VAL A 408 10.68 16.40 -20.55
N ALA A 409 10.14 16.36 -21.78
CA ALA A 409 9.32 15.23 -22.24
C ALA A 409 10.11 13.90 -22.23
N ARG A 410 11.40 13.92 -22.57
CA ARG A 410 12.28 12.75 -22.49
C ARG A 410 12.57 12.36 -21.04
N ALA A 411 12.76 13.33 -20.15
CA ALA A 411 12.91 13.08 -18.72
C ALA A 411 11.65 12.43 -18.13
N ARG A 412 10.45 12.94 -18.42
CA ARG A 412 9.16 12.35 -18.02
C ARG A 412 9.06 10.88 -18.43
N ARG A 413 9.34 10.59 -19.70
CA ARG A 413 9.36 9.23 -20.25
C ARG A 413 10.46 8.36 -19.60
N GLY A 414 11.65 8.91 -19.37
CA GLY A 414 12.76 8.31 -18.62
C GLY A 414 12.37 7.83 -17.23
N LEU A 415 11.84 8.75 -16.42
CA LEU A 415 11.37 8.49 -15.07
C LEU A 415 10.24 7.45 -15.06
N ALA A 416 9.31 7.52 -16.02
CA ALA A 416 8.19 6.58 -16.12
C ALA A 416 8.61 5.15 -16.57
N GLU A 417 9.76 4.98 -17.20
CA GLU A 417 10.28 3.69 -17.65
C GLU A 417 11.18 2.99 -16.63
N PHE A 418 11.79 3.75 -15.70
CA PHE A 418 12.59 3.15 -14.64
C PHE A 418 11.78 2.12 -13.84
N ARG A 419 12.36 0.95 -13.61
CA ARG A 419 11.81 -0.04 -12.68
C ARG A 419 12.90 -0.42 -11.69
N ILE A 420 12.84 0.18 -10.52
CA ILE A 420 13.70 -0.13 -9.39
C ILE A 420 12.81 -0.72 -8.30
N ARG A 421 13.20 -1.88 -7.75
CA ARG A 421 12.47 -2.61 -6.70
C ARG A 421 13.44 -3.10 -5.64
N GLY A 422 12.92 -3.30 -4.43
CA GLY A 422 13.68 -3.71 -3.24
C GLY A 422 14.23 -2.56 -2.41
N VAL A 423 14.17 -1.33 -2.93
CA VAL A 423 14.42 -0.07 -2.20
C VAL A 423 13.46 1.02 -2.71
N SER A 424 13.08 1.95 -1.84
CA SER A 424 12.38 3.20 -2.20
C SER A 424 13.25 4.08 -3.11
N THR A 425 12.61 4.99 -3.87
CA THR A 425 13.32 5.95 -4.73
C THR A 425 12.61 7.30 -4.80
N ASN A 426 13.36 8.35 -5.12
CA ASN A 426 12.83 9.70 -5.31
C ASN A 426 12.13 9.94 -6.68
N ILE A 427 11.88 8.90 -7.48
CA ILE A 427 11.37 9.02 -8.85
C ILE A 427 10.00 9.71 -8.90
N SER A 428 9.07 9.37 -8.01
CA SER A 428 7.72 9.97 -7.99
C SER A 428 7.77 11.48 -7.73
N PHE A 429 8.67 11.91 -6.84
CA PHE A 429 8.95 13.32 -6.60
C PHE A 429 9.51 14.01 -7.84
N LEU A 430 10.50 13.40 -8.51
CA LEU A 430 11.07 13.95 -9.74
C LEU A 430 10.00 14.07 -10.84
N GLN A 431 9.10 13.09 -10.97
CA GLN A 431 7.98 13.13 -11.91
C GLN A 431 7.05 14.31 -11.64
N ALA A 432 6.72 14.57 -10.37
CA ALA A 432 5.91 15.71 -9.99
C ALA A 432 6.60 17.04 -10.35
N VAL A 433 7.90 17.17 -10.09
CA VAL A 433 8.68 18.37 -10.43
C VAL A 433 8.66 18.64 -11.94
N VAL A 434 8.90 17.63 -12.78
CA VAL A 434 8.95 17.82 -14.24
C VAL A 434 7.57 17.98 -14.91
N GLU A 435 6.49 17.75 -14.15
CA GLU A 435 5.10 17.96 -14.58
C GLU A 435 4.53 19.29 -14.09
N ASP A 436 5.23 19.98 -13.19
CA ASP A 436 4.82 21.27 -12.66
C ASP A 436 4.80 22.35 -13.76
N PRO A 437 3.71 23.15 -13.87
CA PRO A 437 3.60 24.18 -14.89
C PRO A 437 4.72 25.23 -14.85
N ASP A 438 5.22 25.61 -13.67
CA ASP A 438 6.24 26.65 -13.54
C ASP A 438 7.63 26.09 -13.88
N PHE A 439 7.89 24.81 -13.57
CA PHE A 439 9.08 24.13 -14.07
C PHE A 439 9.09 24.09 -15.60
N LEU A 440 7.96 23.75 -16.24
CA LEU A 440 7.82 23.74 -17.71
C LEU A 440 7.98 25.13 -18.33
N ALA A 441 7.56 26.18 -17.62
CA ALA A 441 7.77 27.57 -18.01
C ALA A 441 9.20 28.07 -17.74
N GLY A 442 10.06 27.26 -17.09
CA GLY A 442 11.41 27.63 -16.68
C GLY A 442 11.46 28.71 -15.58
N ASP A 443 10.36 28.93 -14.85
CA ASP A 443 10.29 29.80 -13.68
C ASP A 443 10.75 29.01 -12.44
N VAL A 444 12.07 28.84 -12.33
CA VAL A 444 12.72 28.11 -11.24
C VAL A 444 13.50 29.06 -10.33
N SER A 445 13.62 28.69 -9.06
CA SER A 445 14.40 29.40 -8.03
C SER A 445 14.87 28.41 -6.96
N THR A 446 15.81 28.80 -6.09
CA THR A 446 16.23 27.96 -4.95
C THR A 446 15.10 27.65 -3.95
N ALA A 447 14.00 28.40 -4.01
CA ALA A 447 12.80 28.19 -3.19
C ALA A 447 11.73 27.34 -3.91
N PHE A 448 11.94 26.93 -5.16
CA PHE A 448 10.93 26.29 -6.01
C PHE A 448 10.20 25.11 -5.33
N ILE A 449 10.95 24.22 -4.69
CA ILE A 449 10.39 23.05 -4.00
C ILE A 449 9.67 23.44 -2.70
N GLU A 450 10.24 24.39 -1.93
CA GLU A 450 9.66 24.87 -0.66
C GLU A 450 8.31 25.57 -0.86
N GLU A 451 8.17 26.32 -1.95
CA GLU A 451 6.93 26.99 -2.36
C GLU A 451 5.82 26.02 -2.78
N ARG A 452 6.14 24.73 -2.99
CA ARG A 452 5.25 23.72 -3.60
C ARG A 452 5.18 22.43 -2.78
N PRO A 453 4.58 22.46 -1.56
CA PRO A 453 4.50 21.28 -0.70
C PRO A 453 3.73 20.10 -1.34
N HIS A 454 2.86 20.36 -2.31
CA HIS A 454 2.11 19.34 -3.04
C HIS A 454 2.99 18.43 -3.91
N LEU A 455 4.23 18.82 -4.23
CA LEU A 455 5.18 17.96 -4.96
C LEU A 455 5.56 16.70 -4.16
N LEU A 456 5.35 16.72 -2.84
CA LEU A 456 5.66 15.60 -1.94
C LEU A 456 4.55 14.54 -1.86
N SER A 457 3.34 14.83 -2.36
CA SER A 457 2.19 13.91 -2.33
C SER A 457 1.99 13.13 -3.64
N ALA A 458 3.05 12.98 -4.43
CA ALA A 458 3.01 12.34 -5.74
C ALA A 458 2.56 10.87 -5.69
N LYS A 459 1.73 10.46 -6.65
CA LYS A 459 1.18 9.10 -6.73
C LYS A 459 2.27 8.06 -6.99
N VAL A 460 2.36 7.06 -6.11
CA VAL A 460 3.27 5.91 -6.28
C VAL A 460 2.63 4.90 -7.23
N SER A 461 3.47 4.19 -8.01
CA SER A 461 3.02 3.09 -8.88
C SER A 461 2.31 2.00 -8.07
N LYS A 462 1.13 1.54 -8.51
CA LYS A 462 0.34 0.50 -7.82
C LYS A 462 0.99 -0.89 -7.78
N ASP A 463 2.07 -1.10 -8.53
CA ASP A 463 2.84 -2.36 -8.65
C ASP A 463 2.02 -3.66 -8.69
N ARG A 464 0.87 -3.63 -9.39
CA ARG A 464 -0.16 -4.68 -9.36
C ARG A 464 0.40 -6.08 -9.62
N GLY A 465 1.29 -6.20 -10.61
CA GLY A 465 1.87 -7.49 -10.98
C GLY A 465 2.76 -8.10 -9.89
N THR A 466 3.56 -7.30 -9.19
CA THR A 466 4.37 -7.79 -8.06
C THR A 466 3.48 -8.15 -6.89
N LYS A 467 2.49 -7.31 -6.55
CA LYS A 467 1.59 -7.56 -5.40
C LYS A 467 0.81 -8.88 -5.56
N LEU A 468 0.22 -9.14 -6.73
CA LEU A 468 -0.47 -10.41 -7.02
C LEU A 468 0.50 -11.60 -7.01
N LEU A 469 1.71 -11.41 -7.55
CA LEU A 469 2.74 -12.44 -7.54
C LEU A 469 3.17 -12.79 -6.11
N THR A 470 3.20 -11.83 -5.19
CA THR A 470 3.48 -12.08 -3.77
C THR A 470 2.41 -12.96 -3.13
N TRP A 471 1.11 -12.78 -3.44
CA TRP A 471 0.06 -13.68 -2.96
C TRP A 471 0.29 -15.12 -3.47
N LEU A 472 0.51 -15.26 -4.77
CA LEU A 472 0.76 -16.57 -5.39
C LEU A 472 2.00 -17.25 -4.82
N ALA A 473 3.07 -16.49 -4.57
CA ALA A 473 4.29 -16.97 -3.94
C ALA A 473 4.03 -17.37 -2.46
N ASP A 474 3.25 -16.59 -1.71
CA ASP A 474 2.86 -16.90 -0.33
C ASP A 474 2.10 -18.22 -0.24
N VAL A 475 1.08 -18.40 -1.07
CA VAL A 475 0.27 -19.62 -1.10
C VAL A 475 1.11 -20.82 -1.59
N SER A 476 2.01 -20.62 -2.55
CA SER A 476 2.89 -21.70 -3.05
C SER A 476 3.88 -22.21 -1.99
N VAL A 477 4.39 -21.32 -1.14
CA VAL A 477 5.30 -21.67 -0.04
C VAL A 477 4.54 -22.24 1.15
N ASN A 478 3.49 -21.56 1.60
CA ASN A 478 2.81 -21.87 2.85
C ASN A 478 1.70 -22.92 2.70
N GLN A 479 1.28 -23.23 1.48
CA GLN A 479 0.37 -24.33 1.11
C GLN A 479 -0.77 -24.55 2.13
N PRO A 480 -1.66 -23.56 2.33
CA PRO A 480 -2.76 -23.67 3.29
C PRO A 480 -3.68 -24.86 3.00
N HIS A 481 -3.73 -25.28 1.73
CA HIS A 481 -4.49 -26.43 1.26
C HIS A 481 -3.66 -27.30 0.31
N THR A 482 -3.88 -28.61 0.35
CA THR A 482 -3.24 -29.55 -0.59
C THR A 482 -3.93 -29.47 -1.95
N ARG A 483 -3.15 -29.18 -3.01
CA ARG A 483 -3.66 -29.15 -4.40
C ARG A 483 -4.11 -30.55 -4.84
N PRO A 484 -5.37 -30.73 -5.28
CA PRO A 484 -5.81 -31.98 -5.89
C PRO A 484 -5.05 -32.31 -7.17
N ALA A 485 -4.88 -33.61 -7.45
CA ALA A 485 -4.13 -34.09 -8.63
C ALA A 485 -4.77 -33.71 -9.97
N VAL A 486 -6.09 -33.54 -10.01
CA VAL A 486 -6.85 -33.14 -11.20
C VAL A 486 -7.81 -32.04 -10.79
N LEU A 487 -7.63 -30.85 -11.36
CA LEU A 487 -8.57 -29.74 -11.27
C LEU A 487 -8.97 -29.33 -12.68
N VAL A 488 -10.27 -29.13 -12.89
CA VAL A 488 -10.83 -28.68 -14.15
C VAL A 488 -11.09 -27.18 -14.07
N ASN A 489 -10.73 -26.43 -15.12
CA ASN A 489 -11.14 -25.04 -15.25
C ASN A 489 -12.68 -25.00 -15.47
N PRO A 490 -13.49 -24.41 -14.57
CA PRO A 490 -14.94 -24.48 -14.63
C PRO A 490 -15.48 -23.85 -15.91
N VAL A 491 -14.90 -22.75 -16.37
CA VAL A 491 -15.31 -22.04 -17.59
C VAL A 491 -15.26 -22.95 -18.83
N SER A 492 -14.37 -23.95 -18.86
CA SER A 492 -14.31 -24.94 -19.95
C SER A 492 -15.53 -25.87 -20.03
N LYS A 493 -16.39 -25.88 -19.01
CA LYS A 493 -17.62 -26.66 -18.92
C LYS A 493 -18.87 -25.86 -19.28
N LEU A 494 -18.75 -24.55 -19.48
CA LEU A 494 -19.88 -23.72 -19.90
C LEU A 494 -20.30 -24.07 -21.34
N PRO A 495 -21.60 -24.06 -21.65
CA PRO A 495 -22.06 -24.21 -23.01
C PRO A 495 -21.64 -22.98 -23.84
N MET A 496 -21.48 -23.19 -25.16
CA MET A 496 -21.23 -22.09 -26.08
C MET A 496 -22.46 -21.19 -26.18
N LEU A 497 -22.23 -19.88 -26.11
CA LEU A 497 -23.26 -18.87 -26.27
C LEU A 497 -23.30 -18.34 -27.70
N ASP A 498 -24.51 -18.11 -28.20
CA ASP A 498 -24.73 -17.31 -29.41
C ASP A 498 -24.50 -15.83 -29.08
N SER A 499 -23.82 -15.11 -29.96
CA SER A 499 -23.60 -13.67 -29.80
C SER A 499 -24.93 -12.91 -29.79
N GLY A 500 -25.21 -12.12 -28.75
CA GLY A 500 -26.41 -11.28 -28.68
C GLY A 500 -26.67 -10.70 -27.30
N THR A 501 -27.67 -9.82 -27.20
CA THR A 501 -28.18 -9.32 -25.92
C THR A 501 -29.07 -10.39 -25.28
N PRO A 502 -28.96 -10.66 -23.97
CA PRO A 502 -29.82 -11.64 -23.31
C PRO A 502 -31.30 -11.22 -23.40
N PRO A 503 -32.25 -12.18 -23.42
CA PRO A 503 -33.68 -11.87 -23.47
C PRO A 503 -34.13 -11.04 -22.27
N GLU A 504 -35.17 -10.21 -22.41
CA GLU A 504 -35.75 -9.49 -21.27
C GLU A 504 -36.25 -10.48 -20.20
N GLY A 505 -35.88 -10.22 -18.94
CA GLY A 505 -36.20 -11.09 -17.81
C GLY A 505 -36.96 -10.35 -16.72
N SER A 506 -36.86 -10.83 -15.48
CA SER A 506 -37.54 -10.24 -14.33
C SER A 506 -37.12 -8.81 -14.02
N LYS A 507 -35.87 -8.42 -14.32
CA LYS A 507 -35.39 -7.05 -14.09
C LYS A 507 -36.15 -6.03 -14.92
N GLN A 508 -36.29 -6.29 -16.21
CA GLN A 508 -37.05 -5.41 -17.12
C GLN A 508 -38.52 -5.34 -16.71
N ARG A 509 -39.11 -6.46 -16.26
CA ARG A 509 -40.47 -6.47 -15.74
C ARG A 509 -40.62 -5.61 -14.48
N LEU A 510 -39.67 -5.69 -13.54
CA LEU A 510 -39.68 -4.87 -12.33
C LEU A 510 -39.57 -3.37 -12.69
N ASP A 511 -38.66 -3.01 -13.59
CA ASP A 511 -38.48 -1.62 -14.04
C ASP A 511 -39.74 -1.06 -14.72
N ALA A 512 -40.43 -1.88 -15.52
CA ALA A 512 -41.62 -1.47 -16.25
C ALA A 512 -42.87 -1.35 -15.35
N LEU A 513 -43.03 -2.25 -14.39
CA LEU A 513 -44.24 -2.33 -13.55
C LEU A 513 -44.11 -1.60 -12.21
N GLY A 514 -42.88 -1.32 -11.77
CA GLY A 514 -42.56 -0.97 -10.39
C GLY A 514 -42.82 -2.13 -9.42
N PRO A 515 -42.37 -2.03 -8.16
CA PRO A 515 -42.41 -3.14 -7.20
C PRO A 515 -43.83 -3.63 -6.87
N ARG A 516 -44.80 -2.71 -6.75
CA ARG A 516 -46.21 -3.08 -6.52
C ARG A 516 -46.84 -3.80 -7.71
N GLY A 517 -46.63 -3.29 -8.92
CA GLY A 517 -47.16 -3.91 -10.14
C GLY A 517 -46.51 -5.28 -10.40
N PHE A 518 -45.21 -5.39 -10.13
CA PHE A 518 -44.47 -6.64 -10.20
C PHE A 518 -45.02 -7.69 -9.22
N ALA A 519 -45.26 -7.32 -7.96
CA ALA A 519 -45.88 -8.22 -6.97
C ALA A 519 -47.30 -8.65 -7.36
N GLN A 520 -48.12 -7.75 -7.90
CA GLN A 520 -49.47 -8.08 -8.38
C GLN A 520 -49.43 -9.04 -9.59
N GLN A 521 -48.46 -8.87 -10.49
CA GLN A 521 -48.23 -9.79 -11.58
C GLN A 521 -47.80 -11.17 -11.06
N LEU A 522 -46.84 -11.20 -10.12
CA LEU A 522 -46.39 -12.43 -9.47
C LEU A 522 -47.56 -13.15 -8.75
N ARG A 523 -48.49 -12.40 -8.17
CA ARG A 523 -49.68 -12.96 -7.51
C ARG A 523 -50.69 -13.59 -8.47
N SER A 524 -50.78 -13.06 -9.69
CA SER A 524 -51.78 -13.45 -10.68
C SER A 524 -51.30 -14.50 -11.68
N GLN A 525 -49.99 -14.77 -11.75
CA GLN A 525 -49.46 -15.81 -12.63
C GLN A 525 -49.82 -17.21 -12.15
N VAL A 526 -50.01 -18.12 -13.11
CA VAL A 526 -50.26 -19.55 -12.84
C VAL A 526 -48.95 -20.33 -12.77
N ALA A 527 -47.95 -19.98 -13.58
CA ALA A 527 -46.62 -20.59 -13.53
C ALA A 527 -45.98 -20.38 -12.16
N LEU A 528 -45.22 -21.38 -11.67
CA LEU A 528 -44.46 -21.23 -10.44
C LEU A 528 -43.18 -20.44 -10.70
N ALA A 529 -43.01 -19.30 -10.04
CA ALA A 529 -41.76 -18.54 -10.12
C ALA A 529 -40.65 -19.24 -9.32
N VAL A 530 -39.40 -19.07 -9.78
CA VAL A 530 -38.23 -19.76 -9.24
C VAL A 530 -37.12 -18.76 -8.96
N THR A 531 -36.56 -18.84 -7.75
CA THR A 531 -35.34 -18.14 -7.34
C THR A 531 -34.19 -19.14 -7.25
N ASP A 532 -33.07 -18.85 -7.91
CA ASP A 532 -31.85 -19.66 -7.80
C ASP A 532 -30.95 -19.16 -6.66
N THR A 533 -30.72 -20.00 -5.65
CA THR A 533 -29.90 -19.69 -4.47
C THR A 533 -28.45 -20.17 -4.59
N THR A 534 -28.06 -20.71 -5.75
CA THR A 534 -26.70 -21.22 -6.00
C THR A 534 -25.62 -20.18 -5.72
N PHE A 535 -25.93 -18.90 -5.94
CA PHE A 535 -25.01 -17.76 -5.81
C PHE A 535 -24.88 -17.22 -4.39
N ARG A 536 -25.68 -17.69 -3.42
CA ARG A 536 -25.67 -17.21 -2.02
C ARG A 536 -25.87 -18.33 -1.03
N ASP A 537 -27.10 -18.83 -0.85
CA ASP A 537 -27.44 -19.71 0.27
C ASP A 537 -26.88 -21.13 0.11
N ALA A 538 -26.77 -21.61 -1.12
CA ALA A 538 -26.27 -22.95 -1.40
C ALA A 538 -24.81 -23.11 -0.94
N HIS A 539 -23.93 -22.23 -1.39
CA HIS A 539 -22.52 -22.27 -0.97
C HIS A 539 -22.32 -21.78 0.46
N GLN A 540 -23.20 -20.93 1.00
CA GLN A 540 -23.24 -20.64 2.43
C GLN A 540 -23.49 -21.90 3.27
N SER A 541 -24.34 -22.80 2.78
CA SER A 541 -24.73 -24.02 3.49
C SER A 541 -23.75 -25.18 3.31
N LEU A 542 -23.14 -25.30 2.14
CA LEU A 542 -22.27 -26.42 1.77
C LEU A 542 -20.77 -26.12 1.94
N LEU A 543 -20.36 -24.90 1.56
CA LEU A 543 -18.95 -24.53 1.35
C LEU A 543 -18.50 -23.36 2.24
N ALA A 544 -19.14 -23.19 3.41
CA ALA A 544 -18.85 -22.11 4.35
C ALA A 544 -18.80 -20.71 3.70
N THR A 545 -19.63 -20.48 2.67
CA THR A 545 -19.73 -19.21 1.93
C THR A 545 -18.47 -18.83 1.13
N ARG A 546 -17.62 -19.79 0.76
CA ARG A 546 -16.28 -19.52 0.18
C ARG A 546 -16.25 -19.31 -1.33
N VAL A 547 -17.37 -19.48 -2.04
CA VAL A 547 -17.38 -19.27 -3.50
C VAL A 547 -17.09 -17.81 -3.82
N ARG A 548 -16.09 -17.61 -4.69
CA ARG A 548 -15.45 -16.31 -4.97
C ARG A 548 -16.18 -15.56 -6.06
N THR A 549 -15.95 -14.24 -6.10
CA THR A 549 -16.56 -13.35 -7.10
C THR A 549 -16.33 -13.86 -8.52
N LYS A 550 -15.12 -14.34 -8.82
CA LYS A 550 -14.76 -14.86 -10.14
C LYS A 550 -15.67 -16.00 -10.60
N ASP A 551 -15.83 -17.06 -9.81
CA ASP A 551 -16.65 -18.21 -10.19
C ASP A 551 -18.15 -17.89 -10.17
N LEU A 552 -18.58 -16.88 -9.39
CA LEU A 552 -19.96 -16.41 -9.42
C LEU A 552 -20.24 -15.58 -10.69
N VAL A 553 -19.29 -14.77 -11.16
CA VAL A 553 -19.48 -13.87 -12.30
C VAL A 553 -19.29 -14.57 -13.64
N ASP A 554 -18.29 -15.46 -13.75
CA ASP A 554 -17.91 -16.11 -15.03
C ASP A 554 -19.08 -16.89 -15.68
N VAL A 555 -20.04 -17.39 -14.88
CA VAL A 555 -21.21 -18.14 -15.36
C VAL A 555 -22.41 -17.25 -15.73
N LEU A 556 -22.49 -16.02 -15.24
CA LEU A 556 -23.69 -15.18 -15.36
C LEU A 556 -24.10 -14.85 -16.80
N PRO A 557 -23.19 -14.62 -17.78
CA PRO A 557 -23.61 -14.41 -19.16
C PRO A 557 -24.43 -15.58 -19.71
N VAL A 558 -24.10 -16.81 -19.30
CA VAL A 558 -24.84 -18.01 -19.68
C VAL A 558 -26.20 -18.07 -18.99
N VAL A 559 -26.27 -17.76 -17.70
CA VAL A 559 -27.52 -17.70 -16.91
C VAL A 559 -28.47 -16.63 -17.49
N ALA A 560 -27.94 -15.46 -17.82
CA ALA A 560 -28.69 -14.36 -18.43
C ALA A 560 -29.37 -14.81 -19.73
N GLN A 561 -28.67 -15.58 -20.56
CA GLN A 561 -29.18 -15.99 -21.88
C GLN A 561 -30.10 -17.22 -21.82
N THR A 562 -29.80 -18.18 -20.94
CA THR A 562 -30.44 -19.51 -20.97
C THR A 562 -31.57 -19.69 -19.95
N THR A 563 -31.64 -18.84 -18.92
CA THR A 563 -32.65 -18.90 -17.86
C THR A 563 -33.38 -17.56 -17.59
N PRO A 564 -33.82 -16.80 -18.62
CA PRO A 564 -34.45 -15.48 -18.43
C PRO A 564 -35.80 -15.53 -17.68
N SER A 565 -36.41 -16.71 -17.55
CA SER A 565 -37.67 -16.91 -16.83
C SER A 565 -37.52 -16.93 -15.30
N LEU A 566 -36.29 -16.96 -14.77
CA LEU A 566 -36.07 -16.89 -13.32
C LEU A 566 -36.74 -15.63 -12.73
N LEU A 567 -37.28 -15.77 -11.53
CA LEU A 567 -37.76 -14.64 -10.74
C LEU A 567 -36.58 -13.78 -10.31
N SER A 568 -35.56 -14.43 -9.72
CA SER A 568 -34.33 -13.80 -9.29
C SER A 568 -33.21 -14.84 -9.19
N ILE A 569 -31.98 -14.34 -9.09
CA ILE A 569 -30.90 -15.09 -8.44
C ILE A 569 -30.69 -14.48 -7.06
N GLU A 570 -30.57 -15.30 -6.03
CA GLU A 570 -30.15 -14.82 -4.72
C GLU A 570 -28.62 -14.88 -4.66
N ALA A 571 -27.97 -13.72 -4.66
CA ALA A 571 -26.53 -13.61 -4.86
C ALA A 571 -25.81 -12.72 -3.82
N TRP A 572 -26.54 -12.16 -2.85
CA TRP A 572 -25.98 -11.19 -1.92
C TRP A 572 -26.64 -11.21 -0.53
N GLY A 573 -26.01 -10.54 0.44
CA GLY A 573 -26.46 -10.55 1.83
C GLY A 573 -26.18 -11.88 2.54
N GLY A 574 -26.85 -12.13 3.67
CA GLY A 574 -26.50 -13.24 4.56
C GLY A 574 -25.03 -13.15 5.02
N ALA A 575 -24.29 -14.25 4.94
CA ALA A 575 -22.88 -14.29 5.35
C ALA A 575 -21.90 -13.78 4.27
N THR A 576 -22.36 -13.60 3.02
CA THR A 576 -21.46 -13.30 1.88
C THR A 576 -20.67 -12.01 2.07
N TYR A 577 -21.27 -11.00 2.72
CA TYR A 577 -20.66 -9.69 2.93
C TYR A 577 -19.43 -9.76 3.85
N ASP A 578 -19.59 -10.31 5.06
CA ASP A 578 -18.49 -10.52 6.03
C ASP A 578 -17.42 -11.45 5.45
N VAL A 579 -17.84 -12.55 4.82
CA VAL A 579 -16.91 -13.56 4.31
C VAL A 579 -16.06 -13.05 3.15
N ALA A 580 -16.63 -12.23 2.25
CA ALA A 580 -15.88 -11.60 1.17
C ALA A 580 -14.70 -10.77 1.72
N LEU A 581 -14.99 -9.90 2.71
CA LEU A 581 -13.98 -9.06 3.35
C LEU A 581 -12.97 -9.91 4.13
N ARG A 582 -13.45 -10.73 5.07
CA ARG A 582 -12.64 -11.40 6.08
C ARG A 582 -11.79 -12.54 5.53
N PHE A 583 -12.34 -13.34 4.63
CA PHE A 583 -11.73 -14.61 4.24
C PHE A 583 -11.32 -14.68 2.78
N LEU A 584 -11.94 -13.89 1.91
CA LEU A 584 -11.63 -13.92 0.48
C LEU A 584 -10.70 -12.78 0.07
N GLY A 585 -10.64 -11.69 0.86
CA GLY A 585 -9.90 -10.48 0.49
C GLY A 585 -10.55 -9.74 -0.68
N GLU A 586 -11.87 -9.85 -0.80
CA GLU A 586 -12.67 -9.29 -1.90
C GLU A 586 -13.68 -8.28 -1.35
N ASP A 587 -13.95 -7.20 -2.10
CA ASP A 587 -14.98 -6.24 -1.71
C ASP A 587 -16.37 -6.75 -2.12
N PRO A 588 -17.34 -6.89 -1.19
CA PRO A 588 -18.69 -7.30 -1.54
C PRO A 588 -19.39 -6.32 -2.49
N TRP A 589 -19.07 -5.03 -2.48
CA TRP A 589 -19.66 -4.04 -3.39
C TRP A 589 -19.16 -4.21 -4.82
N GLU A 590 -17.85 -4.43 -5.00
CA GLU A 590 -17.26 -4.77 -6.30
C GLU A 590 -17.88 -6.06 -6.86
N ARG A 591 -18.10 -7.06 -6.00
CA ARG A 591 -18.84 -8.27 -6.35
C ARG A 591 -20.25 -7.95 -6.85
N LEU A 592 -21.03 -7.16 -6.11
CA LEU A 592 -22.40 -6.82 -6.52
C LEU A 592 -22.44 -6.09 -7.86
N ALA A 593 -21.54 -5.13 -8.07
CA ALA A 593 -21.43 -4.40 -9.33
C ALA A 593 -21.10 -5.34 -10.51
N ALA A 594 -20.14 -6.24 -10.33
CA ALA A 594 -19.77 -7.24 -11.34
C ALA A 594 -20.91 -8.23 -11.65
N LEU A 595 -21.62 -8.69 -10.61
CA LEU A 595 -22.81 -9.55 -10.78
C LEU A 595 -23.89 -8.82 -11.59
N ARG A 596 -24.16 -7.54 -11.29
CA ARG A 596 -25.17 -6.73 -11.97
C ARG A 596 -24.84 -6.50 -13.44
N GLU A 597 -23.58 -6.20 -13.74
CA GLU A 597 -23.08 -6.00 -15.09
C GLU A 597 -23.20 -7.28 -15.93
N ALA A 598 -22.77 -8.42 -15.38
CA ALA A 598 -22.78 -9.70 -16.08
C ALA A 598 -24.20 -10.31 -16.23
N LEU A 599 -25.15 -9.91 -15.39
CA LEU A 599 -26.53 -10.41 -15.41
C LEU A 599 -27.53 -9.26 -15.57
N PRO A 600 -27.67 -8.60 -16.73
CA PRO A 600 -28.46 -7.37 -16.85
C PRO A 600 -29.99 -7.55 -16.83
N ASN A 601 -30.50 -8.78 -16.97
CA ASN A 601 -31.91 -9.06 -17.28
C ASN A 601 -32.70 -9.77 -16.17
N ILE A 602 -32.04 -10.35 -15.17
CA ILE A 602 -32.70 -11.09 -14.07
C ILE A 602 -32.54 -10.30 -12.77
N CYS A 603 -33.56 -10.26 -11.93
CA CYS A 603 -33.50 -9.60 -10.63
C CYS A 603 -32.42 -10.22 -9.74
N ILE A 604 -31.64 -9.40 -9.06
CA ILE A 604 -30.71 -9.84 -8.01
C ILE A 604 -31.42 -9.68 -6.66
N GLN A 605 -31.51 -10.79 -5.93
CA GLN A 605 -32.09 -10.85 -4.60
C GLN A 605 -30.99 -10.92 -3.54
N MET A 606 -31.23 -10.25 -2.41
CA MET A 606 -30.40 -10.37 -1.22
C MET A 606 -31.19 -10.77 0.02
N LEU A 607 -30.51 -11.39 0.98
CA LEU A 607 -31.03 -11.61 2.33
C LEU A 607 -30.56 -10.49 3.27
N LEU A 608 -31.50 -9.73 3.82
CA LEU A 608 -31.25 -8.60 4.72
C LEU A 608 -31.89 -8.85 6.08
N ARG A 609 -31.14 -8.63 7.16
CA ARG A 609 -31.67 -8.64 8.53
C ARG A 609 -32.17 -7.24 8.85
N GLY A 610 -33.35 -7.11 9.45
CA GLY A 610 -34.02 -5.83 9.71
C GLY A 610 -33.10 -4.73 10.26
N ARG A 611 -33.00 -4.61 11.59
CA ARG A 611 -32.25 -3.54 12.26
C ARG A 611 -30.73 -3.68 12.18
N ASN A 612 -30.25 -4.87 11.82
CA ASN A 612 -28.81 -5.18 11.81
C ASN A 612 -28.22 -5.18 10.40
N THR A 613 -29.03 -4.92 9.36
CA THR A 613 -28.64 -5.04 7.95
C THR A 613 -27.98 -6.39 7.64
N VAL A 614 -26.68 -6.41 7.38
CA VAL A 614 -25.85 -7.61 7.20
C VAL A 614 -24.98 -7.92 8.43
N GLY A 615 -24.84 -6.98 9.37
CA GLY A 615 -24.01 -7.09 10.58
C GLY A 615 -24.63 -7.89 11.73
N TYR A 616 -23.97 -7.88 12.89
CA TYR A 616 -24.36 -8.72 14.05
C TYR A 616 -25.11 -7.96 15.15
N THR A 617 -24.99 -6.64 15.21
CA THR A 617 -25.62 -5.77 16.22
C THR A 617 -26.61 -4.80 15.57
N PRO A 618 -27.53 -4.19 16.35
CA PRO A 618 -28.36 -3.09 15.86
C PRO A 618 -27.52 -1.87 15.45
N TYR A 619 -27.92 -1.19 14.37
CA TYR A 619 -27.29 0.05 13.90
C TYR A 619 -28.28 1.23 13.91
N PRO A 620 -27.80 2.49 13.88
CA PRO A 620 -28.64 3.65 13.60
C PRO A 620 -29.41 3.48 12.28
N VAL A 621 -30.61 4.06 12.21
CA VAL A 621 -31.50 3.93 11.05
C VAL A 621 -30.84 4.49 9.78
N GLU A 622 -30.06 5.57 9.93
CA GLU A 622 -29.30 6.22 8.89
C GLU A 622 -28.34 5.26 8.17
N VAL A 623 -27.71 4.34 8.91
CA VAL A 623 -26.84 3.30 8.34
C VAL A 623 -27.66 2.32 7.50
N THR A 624 -28.82 1.91 8.01
CA THR A 624 -29.73 1.00 7.30
C THR A 624 -30.25 1.62 6.01
N THR A 625 -30.72 2.86 6.08
CA THR A 625 -31.20 3.62 4.91
C THR A 625 -30.09 3.82 3.88
N ALA A 626 -28.89 4.24 4.30
CA ALA A 626 -27.77 4.42 3.39
C ALA A 626 -27.35 3.10 2.73
N PHE A 627 -27.31 2.00 3.49
CA PHE A 627 -27.00 0.66 2.98
C PHE A 627 -28.00 0.20 1.91
N VAL A 628 -29.31 0.30 2.20
CA VAL A 628 -30.36 -0.10 1.26
C VAL A 628 -30.33 0.73 -0.01
N ASN A 629 -30.17 2.05 0.12
CA ASN A 629 -30.09 2.96 -1.03
C ASN A 629 -28.88 2.62 -1.91
N GLU A 630 -27.71 2.38 -1.30
CA GLU A 630 -26.50 2.03 -2.04
C GLU A 630 -26.59 0.63 -2.69
N ALA A 631 -27.14 -0.36 -1.98
CA ALA A 631 -27.37 -1.70 -2.51
C ALA A 631 -28.36 -1.71 -3.69
N SER A 632 -29.45 -0.95 -3.57
CA SER A 632 -30.43 -0.77 -4.66
C SER A 632 -29.78 -0.08 -5.88
N ALA A 633 -29.04 1.00 -5.66
CA ALA A 633 -28.35 1.73 -6.73
C ALA A 633 -27.26 0.89 -7.42
N THR A 634 -26.58 0.01 -6.67
CA THR A 634 -25.51 -0.84 -7.21
C THR A 634 -26.07 -2.03 -7.99
N GLY A 635 -27.19 -2.62 -7.55
CA GLY A 635 -27.83 -3.67 -8.35
C GLY A 635 -28.81 -4.62 -7.65
N VAL A 636 -29.08 -4.48 -6.35
CA VAL A 636 -30.07 -5.32 -5.64
C VAL A 636 -31.49 -4.86 -5.98
N ASP A 637 -32.30 -5.81 -6.44
CA ASP A 637 -33.67 -5.56 -6.87
C ASP A 637 -34.69 -6.03 -5.83
N ILE A 638 -34.41 -7.17 -5.17
CA ILE A 638 -35.30 -7.79 -4.19
C ILE A 638 -34.59 -7.91 -2.85
N PHE A 639 -35.16 -7.30 -1.82
CA PHE A 639 -34.68 -7.38 -0.45
C PHE A 639 -35.55 -8.33 0.34
N ARG A 640 -35.05 -9.54 0.62
CA ARG A 640 -35.68 -10.46 1.57
C ARG A 640 -35.32 -10.06 2.99
N ILE A 641 -36.23 -9.35 3.66
CA ILE A 641 -36.06 -8.79 4.99
C ILE A 641 -36.59 -9.78 6.02
N PHE A 642 -35.79 -10.11 7.03
CA PHE A 642 -36.23 -10.95 8.15
C PHE A 642 -35.71 -10.43 9.49
N ASP A 643 -36.35 -10.88 10.57
CA ASP A 643 -35.87 -10.70 11.94
C ASP A 643 -35.66 -12.08 12.59
N ALA A 644 -34.64 -12.20 13.44
CA ALA A 644 -34.27 -13.47 14.02
C ALA A 644 -35.30 -14.02 15.02
N LEU A 645 -36.17 -13.15 15.55
CA LEU A 645 -37.24 -13.45 16.49
C LEU A 645 -38.64 -13.17 15.90
N ASN A 646 -38.74 -12.94 14.58
CA ASN A 646 -39.96 -12.53 13.90
C ASN A 646 -40.60 -11.22 14.44
N ASP A 647 -39.80 -10.31 15.00
CA ASP A 647 -40.30 -9.00 15.44
C ASP A 647 -40.34 -8.02 14.24
N VAL A 648 -41.57 -7.70 13.80
CA VAL A 648 -41.80 -6.75 12.70
C VAL A 648 -41.28 -5.35 13.01
N ASN A 649 -41.24 -4.93 14.28
CA ASN A 649 -40.70 -3.63 14.66
C ASN A 649 -39.20 -3.54 14.36
N ASN A 650 -38.47 -4.64 14.51
CA ASN A 650 -37.06 -4.72 14.13
C ASN A 650 -36.87 -4.79 12.61
N MET A 651 -37.89 -5.20 11.85
CA MET A 651 -37.83 -5.20 10.37
C MET A 651 -38.16 -3.84 9.76
N ARG A 652 -38.99 -3.02 10.42
CA ARG A 652 -39.47 -1.72 9.90
C ARG A 652 -38.38 -0.83 9.30
N PRO A 653 -37.23 -0.56 9.95
CA PRO A 653 -36.21 0.30 9.38
C PRO A 653 -35.74 -0.13 7.99
N ALA A 654 -35.59 -1.44 7.77
CA ALA A 654 -35.21 -1.98 6.46
C ALA A 654 -36.39 -1.99 5.48
N ILE A 655 -37.60 -2.29 5.94
CA ILE A 655 -38.81 -2.26 5.10
C ILE A 655 -39.02 -0.85 4.57
N ASP A 656 -39.08 0.14 5.46
CA ASP A 656 -39.31 1.54 5.13
C ASP A 656 -38.22 2.04 4.17
N ALA A 657 -36.95 1.74 4.43
CA ALA A 657 -35.85 2.11 3.53
C ALA A 657 -35.97 1.50 2.13
N VAL A 658 -36.43 0.24 2.00
CA VAL A 658 -36.63 -0.39 0.69
C VAL A 658 -37.83 0.23 -0.03
N LEU A 659 -38.92 0.50 0.69
CA LEU A 659 -40.10 1.18 0.14
C LEU A 659 -39.76 2.57 -0.39
N ASP A 660 -38.91 3.31 0.32
CA ASP A 660 -38.47 4.66 -0.04
C ASP A 660 -37.63 4.71 -1.32
N THR A 661 -37.00 3.60 -1.72
CA THR A 661 -36.29 3.54 -3.02
C THR A 661 -37.24 3.73 -4.21
N GLY A 662 -38.50 3.30 -4.09
CA GLY A 662 -39.49 3.28 -5.16
C GLY A 662 -39.23 2.30 -6.32
N THR A 663 -38.06 1.67 -6.35
CA THR A 663 -37.59 0.79 -7.44
C THR A 663 -37.44 -0.66 -7.00
N SER A 664 -37.09 -0.91 -5.74
CA SER A 664 -36.80 -2.25 -5.23
C SER A 664 -38.00 -2.90 -4.52
N LEU A 665 -38.01 -4.23 -4.51
CA LEU A 665 -39.07 -5.06 -3.94
C LEU A 665 -38.74 -5.44 -2.49
N ALA A 666 -39.53 -4.93 -1.54
CA ALA A 666 -39.56 -5.41 -0.16
C ALA A 666 -40.29 -6.77 -0.03
N GLU A 667 -39.53 -7.85 0.11
CA GLU A 667 -40.02 -9.19 0.43
C GLU A 667 -39.78 -9.45 1.93
N VAL A 668 -40.84 -9.63 2.73
CA VAL A 668 -40.69 -9.67 4.19
C VAL A 668 -41.01 -11.08 4.70
N ALA A 669 -40.07 -11.65 5.43
CA ALA A 669 -40.07 -13.05 5.80
C ALA A 669 -40.65 -13.29 7.20
N LEU A 670 -41.56 -14.25 7.30
CA LEU A 670 -41.81 -14.98 8.54
C LEU A 670 -40.88 -16.20 8.60
N CYS A 671 -40.10 -16.32 9.68
CA CYS A 671 -39.26 -17.48 9.91
C CYS A 671 -40.11 -18.62 10.49
N TYR A 672 -40.07 -19.79 9.85
CA TYR A 672 -40.82 -20.97 10.26
C TYR A 672 -40.04 -21.80 11.30
N SER A 673 -40.72 -22.28 12.35
CA SER A 673 -40.14 -23.10 13.43
C SER A 673 -41.25 -23.96 14.04
N GLY A 674 -40.89 -25.01 14.78
CA GLY A 674 -41.87 -25.87 15.43
C GLY A 674 -42.62 -26.75 14.43
N ASN A 675 -43.75 -27.29 14.88
CA ASN A 675 -44.51 -28.27 14.13
C ASN A 675 -45.99 -27.87 14.03
N LEU A 676 -46.33 -27.11 12.98
CA LEU A 676 -47.69 -26.63 12.72
C LEU A 676 -48.78 -27.74 12.67
N LEU A 677 -48.39 -28.98 12.38
CA LEU A 677 -49.31 -30.12 12.32
C LEU A 677 -49.45 -30.85 13.66
N ASP A 678 -48.57 -30.60 14.63
CA ASP A 678 -48.69 -31.20 15.96
C ASP A 678 -49.89 -30.60 16.69
N PRO A 679 -50.87 -31.41 17.12
CA PRO A 679 -51.95 -30.93 17.98
C PRO A 679 -51.45 -30.35 19.31
N ALA A 680 -50.23 -30.69 19.75
CA ALA A 680 -49.61 -30.19 20.96
C ALA A 680 -48.79 -28.90 20.75
N GLU A 681 -48.61 -28.42 19.51
CA GLU A 681 -47.93 -27.15 19.26
C GLU A 681 -48.80 -25.98 19.74
N ASP A 682 -48.26 -25.22 20.69
CA ASP A 682 -48.94 -24.15 21.40
C ASP A 682 -48.37 -22.75 21.12
N LEU A 683 -47.18 -22.67 20.52
CA LEU A 683 -46.49 -21.42 20.24
C LEU A 683 -46.53 -21.08 18.75
N TYR A 684 -45.96 -21.95 17.90
CA TYR A 684 -45.85 -21.73 16.46
C TYR A 684 -47.09 -22.26 15.71
N THR A 685 -48.26 -21.80 16.15
CA THR A 685 -49.56 -22.19 15.60
C THR A 685 -49.87 -21.48 14.28
N LEU A 686 -50.91 -21.95 13.56
CA LEU A 686 -51.37 -21.27 12.34
C LEU A 686 -51.77 -19.81 12.63
N ASP A 687 -52.44 -19.60 13.76
CA ASP A 687 -52.92 -18.31 14.22
C ASP A 687 -51.76 -17.35 14.57
N TYR A 688 -50.65 -17.88 15.11
CA TYR A 688 -49.40 -17.12 15.25
C TYR A 688 -48.89 -16.61 13.89
N TYR A 689 -48.76 -17.50 12.90
CA TYR A 689 -48.24 -17.13 11.58
C TYR A 689 -49.15 -16.16 10.84
N LEU A 690 -50.47 -16.31 10.96
CA LEU A 690 -51.43 -15.39 10.33
C LEU A 690 -51.38 -13.99 10.94
N ARG A 691 -51.26 -13.86 12.28
CA ARG A 691 -51.05 -12.56 12.93
C ARG A 691 -49.72 -11.92 12.56
N LEU A 692 -48.68 -12.71 12.43
CA LEU A 692 -47.38 -12.23 11.99
C LEU A 692 -47.47 -11.72 10.54
N ALA A 693 -48.10 -12.48 9.65
CA ALA A 693 -48.34 -12.07 8.27
C ALA A 693 -49.18 -10.79 8.19
N GLU A 694 -50.22 -10.63 9.02
CA GLU A 694 -51.00 -9.38 9.11
C GLU A 694 -50.11 -8.18 9.44
N LYS A 695 -49.27 -8.29 10.47
CA LYS A 695 -48.31 -7.22 10.82
C LYS A 695 -47.32 -6.93 9.69
N ILE A 696 -46.87 -7.95 8.96
CA ILE A 696 -45.96 -7.79 7.83
C ILE A 696 -46.65 -7.05 6.66
N VAL A 697 -47.89 -7.41 6.35
CA VAL A 697 -48.70 -6.73 5.33
C VAL A 697 -48.93 -5.27 5.72
N ASP A 698 -49.28 -5.01 6.99
CA ASP A 698 -49.47 -3.66 7.53
C ASP A 698 -48.18 -2.82 7.53
N ALA A 699 -47.01 -3.46 7.57
CA ALA A 699 -45.73 -2.79 7.42
C ALA A 699 -45.43 -2.39 5.96
N GLY A 700 -46.26 -2.79 4.99
CA GLY A 700 -46.14 -2.39 3.60
C GLY A 700 -45.32 -3.34 2.73
N ALA A 701 -45.14 -4.59 3.14
CA ALA A 701 -44.47 -5.61 2.33
C ALA A 701 -45.09 -5.71 0.92
N HIS A 702 -44.26 -6.00 -0.08
CA HIS A 702 -44.74 -6.34 -1.43
C HIS A 702 -44.97 -7.83 -1.59
N VAL A 703 -44.17 -8.66 -0.91
CA VAL A 703 -44.19 -10.12 -0.96
C VAL A 703 -44.09 -10.67 0.46
N LEU A 704 -44.88 -11.70 0.78
CA LEU A 704 -44.75 -12.48 2.02
C LEU A 704 -43.80 -13.65 1.78
N ALA A 705 -42.69 -13.72 2.51
CA ALA A 705 -41.80 -14.88 2.43
C ALA A 705 -42.01 -15.83 3.60
N ILE A 706 -42.05 -17.13 3.33
CA ILE A 706 -41.93 -18.19 4.34
C ILE A 706 -40.47 -18.62 4.34
N LYS A 707 -39.72 -18.28 5.40
CA LYS A 707 -38.33 -18.68 5.55
C LYS A 707 -38.22 -19.88 6.49
N ASP A 708 -38.18 -21.07 5.91
CA ASP A 708 -37.91 -22.32 6.62
C ASP A 708 -36.41 -22.64 6.63
N MET A 709 -35.65 -21.90 7.44
CA MET A 709 -34.18 -21.91 7.50
C MET A 709 -33.55 -23.26 7.93
N ALA A 710 -34.34 -24.17 8.50
CA ALA A 710 -33.86 -25.47 8.96
C ALA A 710 -34.44 -26.65 8.18
N GLY A 711 -35.43 -26.42 7.31
CA GLY A 711 -36.08 -27.52 6.58
C GLY A 711 -37.09 -28.28 7.43
N LEU A 712 -37.87 -27.59 8.25
CA LEU A 712 -38.85 -28.14 9.19
C LEU A 712 -40.27 -28.21 8.59
N LEU A 713 -40.56 -27.38 7.60
CA LEU A 713 -41.89 -27.28 7.01
C LEU A 713 -42.18 -28.57 6.23
N ARG A 714 -43.09 -29.39 6.74
CA ARG A 714 -43.49 -30.65 6.08
C ARG A 714 -44.52 -30.36 5.00
N ALA A 715 -44.64 -31.22 3.99
CA ALA A 715 -45.58 -31.04 2.88
C ALA A 715 -47.03 -30.70 3.31
N GLY A 716 -47.59 -31.42 4.29
CA GLY A 716 -48.92 -31.10 4.82
C GLY A 716 -49.00 -29.76 5.56
N ALA A 717 -47.91 -29.35 6.22
CA ALA A 717 -47.82 -28.05 6.89
C ALA A 717 -47.73 -26.92 5.85
N ALA A 718 -46.96 -27.11 4.78
CA ALA A 718 -46.87 -26.18 3.66
C ALA A 718 -48.22 -25.97 3.00
N THR A 719 -48.95 -27.05 2.71
CA THR A 719 -50.32 -26.96 2.17
C THR A 719 -51.19 -26.09 3.07
N LYS A 720 -51.24 -26.41 4.37
CA LYS A 720 -52.07 -25.71 5.35
C LYS A 720 -51.69 -24.22 5.48
N LEU A 721 -50.41 -23.90 5.57
CA LEU A 721 -49.92 -22.54 5.78
C LEU A 721 -50.09 -21.70 4.51
N VAL A 722 -49.67 -22.20 3.34
CA VAL A 722 -49.76 -21.49 2.07
C VAL A 722 -51.21 -21.20 1.72
N THR A 723 -52.12 -22.19 1.81
CA THR A 723 -53.56 -21.97 1.57
C THR A 723 -54.09 -20.85 2.47
N ALA A 724 -53.81 -20.91 3.78
CA ALA A 724 -54.30 -19.91 4.72
C ALA A 724 -53.74 -18.49 4.45
N LEU A 725 -52.46 -18.38 4.06
CA LEU A 725 -51.87 -17.09 3.68
C LEU A 725 -52.50 -16.55 2.39
N ARG A 726 -52.66 -17.40 1.36
CA ARG A 726 -53.26 -17.00 0.08
C ARG A 726 -54.71 -16.59 0.20
N GLU A 727 -55.47 -17.22 1.09
CA GLU A 727 -56.89 -16.90 1.32
C GLU A 727 -57.08 -15.56 2.04
N ARG A 728 -56.13 -15.18 2.91
CA ARG A 728 -56.28 -14.00 3.78
C ARG A 728 -55.56 -12.75 3.29
N PHE A 729 -54.51 -12.90 2.49
CA PHE A 729 -53.69 -11.78 2.06
C PHE A 729 -53.56 -11.76 0.53
N ASP A 730 -53.59 -10.54 -0.04
CA ASP A 730 -53.48 -10.31 -1.48
C ASP A 730 -52.03 -10.36 -1.98
N LEU A 731 -51.04 -10.37 -1.08
CA LEU A 731 -49.63 -10.42 -1.45
C LEU A 731 -49.25 -11.80 -2.00
N PRO A 732 -48.31 -11.87 -2.96
CA PRO A 732 -47.70 -13.14 -3.33
C PRO A 732 -46.92 -13.75 -2.15
N VAL A 733 -46.87 -15.08 -2.13
CA VAL A 733 -46.16 -15.89 -1.13
C VAL A 733 -44.94 -16.53 -1.78
N HIS A 734 -43.76 -16.33 -1.18
CA HIS A 734 -42.49 -16.91 -1.62
C HIS A 734 -41.99 -17.91 -0.57
N LEU A 735 -41.86 -19.19 -0.92
CA LEU A 735 -41.39 -20.22 0.00
C LEU A 735 -39.91 -20.52 -0.17
N HIS A 736 -39.17 -20.39 0.91
CA HIS A 736 -37.78 -20.80 1.05
C HIS A 736 -37.66 -21.94 2.07
N THR A 737 -36.96 -23.03 1.72
CA THR A 737 -36.70 -24.16 2.62
C THR A 737 -35.33 -24.81 2.32
N HIS A 738 -34.81 -25.59 3.27
CA HIS A 738 -33.57 -26.36 3.13
C HIS A 738 -33.85 -27.86 3.12
N ASP A 739 -33.20 -28.62 2.26
CA ASP A 739 -33.44 -30.06 2.07
C ASP A 739 -32.71 -30.96 3.09
N THR A 740 -32.56 -30.48 4.33
CA THR A 740 -31.72 -31.14 5.37
C THR A 740 -32.18 -32.57 5.66
N ALA A 741 -33.50 -32.78 5.63
CA ALA A 741 -34.12 -34.07 5.83
C ALA A 741 -34.32 -34.88 4.53
N GLY A 742 -33.98 -34.32 3.36
CA GLY A 742 -34.06 -34.97 2.04
C GLY A 742 -35.48 -35.13 1.49
N GLY A 743 -36.46 -34.43 2.07
CA GLY A 743 -37.87 -34.53 1.71
C GLY A 743 -38.50 -33.23 1.22
N GLN A 744 -37.73 -32.14 1.08
CA GLN A 744 -38.31 -30.82 0.87
C GLN A 744 -38.76 -30.54 -0.56
N LEU A 745 -38.33 -31.32 -1.55
CA LEU A 745 -38.96 -31.28 -2.86
C LEU A 745 -40.47 -31.57 -2.76
N ALA A 746 -40.88 -32.54 -1.92
CA ALA A 746 -42.30 -32.82 -1.70
C ALA A 746 -43.03 -31.64 -1.05
N THR A 747 -42.35 -30.89 -0.18
CA THR A 747 -42.91 -29.66 0.41
C THR A 747 -43.08 -28.55 -0.62
N LEU A 748 -42.13 -28.37 -1.53
CA LEU A 748 -42.25 -27.40 -2.63
C LEU A 748 -43.40 -27.76 -3.58
N LEU A 749 -43.56 -29.05 -3.92
CA LEU A 749 -44.67 -29.51 -4.75
C LEU A 749 -46.03 -29.28 -4.06
N ALA A 750 -46.15 -29.65 -2.78
CA ALA A 750 -47.37 -29.42 -2.00
C ALA A 750 -47.69 -27.93 -1.84
N ALA A 751 -46.67 -27.08 -1.65
CA ALA A 751 -46.83 -25.63 -1.64
C ALA A 751 -47.28 -25.11 -3.01
N SER A 752 -46.74 -25.63 -4.12
CA SER A 752 -47.12 -25.27 -5.48
C SER A 752 -48.59 -25.63 -5.77
N GLU A 753 -49.04 -26.80 -5.35
CA GLU A 753 -50.46 -27.21 -5.44
C GLU A 753 -51.37 -26.32 -4.58
N ALA A 754 -50.93 -25.94 -3.38
CA ALA A 754 -51.61 -24.95 -2.55
C ALA A 754 -51.52 -23.51 -3.10
N GLY A 755 -50.76 -23.33 -4.18
CA GLY A 755 -50.70 -22.12 -4.98
C GLY A 755 -49.59 -21.14 -4.60
N VAL A 756 -48.53 -21.53 -3.87
CA VAL A 756 -47.41 -20.63 -3.56
C VAL A 756 -46.90 -19.92 -4.82
N ASP A 757 -46.60 -18.63 -4.76
CA ASP A 757 -46.34 -17.84 -5.98
C ASP A 757 -44.90 -18.04 -6.48
N ALA A 758 -43.94 -18.22 -5.58
CA ALA A 758 -42.54 -18.49 -5.89
C ALA A 758 -41.86 -19.46 -4.90
N VAL A 759 -40.78 -20.11 -5.32
CA VAL A 759 -39.93 -20.99 -4.49
C VAL A 759 -38.43 -20.79 -4.73
N ASP A 760 -37.63 -21.07 -3.70
CA ASP A 760 -36.18 -21.12 -3.77
C ASP A 760 -35.66 -22.55 -4.05
N VAL A 761 -34.69 -22.67 -4.96
CA VAL A 761 -33.98 -23.91 -5.32
C VAL A 761 -32.52 -23.61 -5.67
N ALA A 762 -31.67 -24.62 -5.73
CA ALA A 762 -30.27 -24.50 -6.16
C ALA A 762 -29.93 -25.45 -7.32
N SER A 763 -28.90 -25.15 -8.10
CA SER A 763 -28.33 -26.08 -9.08
C SER A 763 -28.05 -27.44 -8.43
N ALA A 764 -28.33 -28.55 -9.12
CA ALA A 764 -28.24 -29.89 -8.52
C ALA A 764 -26.87 -30.20 -7.89
N ALA A 765 -25.78 -29.73 -8.51
CA ALA A 765 -24.42 -29.88 -7.99
C ALA A 765 -24.19 -29.14 -6.66
N MET A 766 -25.03 -28.15 -6.36
CA MET A 766 -25.00 -27.28 -5.18
C MET A 766 -26.28 -27.40 -4.33
N ALA A 767 -27.09 -28.43 -4.55
CA ALA A 767 -28.36 -28.66 -3.87
C ALA A 767 -28.29 -29.82 -2.86
N GLY A 768 -29.39 -29.99 -2.12
CA GLY A 768 -29.59 -31.11 -1.20
C GLY A 768 -28.88 -30.95 0.14
N THR A 769 -29.26 -31.82 1.09
CA THR A 769 -28.77 -31.76 2.48
C THR A 769 -29.01 -30.37 3.07
N THR A 770 -28.02 -29.71 3.64
CA THR A 770 -28.20 -28.37 4.22
C THR A 770 -28.47 -27.27 3.19
N SER A 771 -28.39 -27.53 1.88
CA SER A 771 -28.76 -26.60 0.80
C SER A 771 -30.24 -26.69 0.44
N GLN A 772 -30.69 -25.88 -0.52
CA GLN A 772 -32.05 -25.93 -1.08
C GLN A 772 -32.31 -27.22 -1.86
N PRO A 773 -33.60 -27.55 -2.13
CA PRO A 773 -33.97 -28.59 -3.10
C PRO A 773 -33.39 -28.33 -4.50
N SER A 774 -33.21 -29.40 -5.28
CA SER A 774 -32.64 -29.33 -6.63
C SER A 774 -33.57 -28.60 -7.62
N LEU A 775 -32.99 -27.63 -8.33
CA LEU A 775 -33.61 -26.87 -9.42
C LEU A 775 -34.05 -27.79 -10.56
N SER A 776 -33.15 -28.64 -11.07
CA SER A 776 -33.48 -29.54 -12.18
C SER A 776 -34.55 -30.57 -11.78
N ALA A 777 -34.54 -31.04 -10.53
CA ALA A 777 -35.58 -31.93 -10.01
C ALA A 777 -36.95 -31.23 -9.92
N LEU A 778 -37.01 -29.97 -9.46
CA LEU A 778 -38.26 -29.19 -9.42
C LEU A 778 -38.80 -28.92 -10.83
N VAL A 779 -37.94 -28.47 -11.74
CA VAL A 779 -38.31 -28.21 -13.15
C VAL A 779 -38.87 -29.48 -13.79
N ALA A 780 -38.18 -30.61 -13.65
CA ALA A 780 -38.65 -31.89 -14.18
C ALA A 780 -39.98 -32.35 -13.57
N ALA A 781 -40.20 -32.12 -12.27
CA ALA A 781 -41.41 -32.52 -11.58
C ALA A 781 -42.66 -31.69 -11.99
N LEU A 782 -42.46 -30.44 -12.41
CA LEU A 782 -43.53 -29.54 -12.83
C LEU A 782 -43.66 -29.41 -14.34
N ASP A 783 -42.74 -29.99 -15.11
CA ASP A 783 -42.78 -29.93 -16.56
C ASP A 783 -44.07 -30.56 -17.10
N ASN A 784 -44.67 -29.92 -18.11
CA ASN A 784 -45.98 -30.29 -18.66
C ASN A 784 -47.15 -30.30 -17.66
N THR A 785 -47.03 -29.59 -16.53
CA THR A 785 -48.15 -29.31 -15.60
C THR A 785 -48.64 -27.87 -15.74
N GLU A 786 -49.83 -27.56 -15.22
CA GLU A 786 -50.34 -26.17 -15.17
C GLU A 786 -49.42 -25.22 -14.40
N ARG A 787 -48.62 -25.76 -13.48
CA ARG A 787 -47.68 -25.04 -12.62
C ARG A 787 -46.24 -25.05 -13.16
N SER A 788 -46.05 -25.35 -14.45
CA SER A 788 -44.72 -25.32 -15.10
C SER A 788 -43.99 -24.00 -14.83
N THR A 789 -42.68 -24.09 -14.57
CA THR A 789 -41.83 -22.94 -14.20
C THR A 789 -41.44 -22.06 -15.39
N GLY A 790 -41.63 -22.56 -16.62
CA GLY A 790 -41.16 -21.90 -17.84
C GLY A 790 -39.63 -21.91 -18.02
N LEU A 791 -38.90 -22.69 -17.21
CA LEU A 791 -37.47 -22.94 -17.38
C LEU A 791 -37.25 -24.20 -18.23
N SER A 792 -36.24 -24.18 -19.11
CA SER A 792 -35.83 -25.36 -19.88
C SER A 792 -35.03 -26.31 -18.99
N LEU A 793 -35.47 -27.57 -18.89
CA LEU A 793 -34.75 -28.60 -18.15
C LEU A 793 -33.33 -28.81 -18.72
N ASP A 794 -33.19 -28.81 -20.05
CA ASP A 794 -31.89 -28.97 -20.70
C ASP A 794 -30.92 -27.83 -20.35
N ASN A 795 -31.42 -26.60 -20.32
CA ASN A 795 -30.59 -25.43 -20.00
C ASN A 795 -30.12 -25.44 -18.54
N VAL A 796 -31.01 -25.81 -17.59
CA VAL A 796 -30.62 -25.88 -16.18
C VAL A 796 -29.62 -27.03 -15.94
N CYS A 797 -29.82 -28.19 -16.58
CA CYS A 797 -28.90 -29.31 -16.50
C CYS A 797 -27.54 -29.01 -17.15
N ALA A 798 -27.51 -28.20 -18.23
CA ALA A 798 -26.27 -27.79 -18.88
C ALA A 798 -25.33 -26.98 -17.98
N MET A 799 -25.83 -26.39 -16.88
CA MET A 799 -25.01 -25.67 -15.89
C MET A 799 -24.37 -26.58 -14.84
N GLU A 800 -24.89 -27.79 -14.64
CA GLU A 800 -24.43 -28.69 -13.57
C GLU A 800 -22.94 -29.05 -13.69
N PRO A 801 -22.37 -29.35 -14.89
CA PRO A 801 -20.94 -29.62 -15.02
C PRO A 801 -20.04 -28.43 -14.63
N TYR A 802 -20.50 -27.19 -14.80
CA TYR A 802 -19.80 -26.01 -14.33
C TYR A 802 -19.76 -25.96 -12.81
N TRP A 803 -20.93 -26.07 -12.17
CA TRP A 803 -21.03 -26.02 -10.71
C TRP A 803 -20.36 -27.20 -10.02
N GLU A 804 -20.34 -28.38 -10.63
CA GLU A 804 -19.55 -29.52 -10.18
C GLU A 804 -18.05 -29.19 -10.19
N ALA A 805 -17.55 -28.60 -11.29
CA ALA A 805 -16.15 -28.19 -11.40
C ALA A 805 -15.79 -27.06 -10.41
N VAL A 806 -16.68 -26.09 -10.20
CA VAL A 806 -16.51 -25.06 -9.16
C VAL A 806 -16.43 -25.72 -7.78
N ARG A 807 -17.42 -26.52 -7.41
CA ARG A 807 -17.48 -27.19 -6.10
C ARG A 807 -16.24 -28.02 -5.81
N ALA A 808 -15.72 -28.73 -6.80
CA ALA A 808 -14.49 -29.52 -6.67
C ALA A 808 -13.26 -28.69 -6.26
N GLN A 809 -13.17 -27.42 -6.69
CA GLN A 809 -12.07 -26.52 -6.28
C GLN A 809 -12.17 -26.12 -4.81
N TYR A 810 -13.38 -26.10 -4.25
CA TYR A 810 -13.66 -25.70 -2.87
C TYR A 810 -13.68 -26.88 -1.89
N HIS A 811 -13.16 -28.05 -2.29
CA HIS A 811 -13.10 -29.25 -1.44
C HIS A 811 -12.60 -29.00 0.00
N PRO A 812 -11.58 -28.16 0.28
CA PRO A 812 -11.15 -27.86 1.66
C PRO A 812 -12.24 -27.27 2.56
N PHE A 813 -13.32 -26.74 1.98
CA PHE A 813 -14.41 -26.08 2.69
C PHE A 813 -15.72 -26.89 2.69
N GLU A 814 -15.70 -28.14 2.19
CA GLU A 814 -16.85 -29.04 2.27
C GLU A 814 -17.24 -29.30 3.72
N SER A 815 -18.37 -28.73 4.12
CA SER A 815 -18.92 -28.79 5.47
C SER A 815 -20.34 -29.38 5.50
N GLY A 816 -20.90 -29.70 4.33
CA GLY A 816 -22.21 -30.30 4.18
C GLY A 816 -22.31 -31.67 4.85
N LEU A 817 -23.53 -32.07 5.19
CA LEU A 817 -23.79 -33.42 5.70
C LEU A 817 -23.50 -34.46 4.60
N PRO A 818 -22.98 -35.65 4.95
CA PRO A 818 -22.77 -36.73 3.98
C PRO A 818 -24.07 -37.28 3.39
N GLY A 819 -25.22 -36.95 3.98
CA GLY A 819 -26.55 -37.30 3.49
C GLY A 819 -27.65 -36.69 4.36
N PRO A 820 -28.94 -36.91 3.99
CA PRO A 820 -30.08 -36.40 4.73
C PRO A 820 -30.16 -36.90 6.18
N THR A 821 -30.71 -36.08 7.08
CA THR A 821 -30.92 -36.45 8.48
C THR A 821 -32.29 -36.02 9.02
N GLY A 822 -32.98 -36.95 9.69
CA GLY A 822 -34.24 -36.66 10.38
C GLY A 822 -34.06 -35.99 11.76
N ARG A 823 -32.82 -35.91 12.28
CA ARG A 823 -32.54 -35.31 13.60
C ARG A 823 -32.88 -33.81 13.63
N VAL A 824 -32.89 -33.16 12.47
CA VAL A 824 -33.25 -31.75 12.30
C VAL A 824 -34.64 -31.42 12.83
N TYR A 825 -35.58 -32.37 12.79
CA TYR A 825 -36.93 -32.17 13.35
C TYR A 825 -36.97 -32.11 14.88
N ASN A 826 -35.87 -32.47 15.57
CA ASN A 826 -35.74 -32.36 17.02
C ASN A 826 -34.91 -31.13 17.40
N HIS A 827 -33.69 -31.01 16.87
CA HIS A 827 -32.78 -29.93 17.26
C HIS A 827 -33.05 -28.61 16.53
N GLU A 828 -33.71 -28.65 15.36
CA GLU A 828 -34.10 -27.47 14.58
C GLU A 828 -32.91 -26.52 14.29
N ILE A 829 -31.72 -27.08 14.05
CA ILE A 829 -30.51 -26.32 13.74
C ILE A 829 -30.55 -25.97 12.24
N PRO A 830 -30.47 -24.68 11.86
CA PRO A 830 -30.38 -24.27 10.45
C PRO A 830 -29.15 -24.82 9.76
N GLY A 831 -29.23 -25.01 8.43
CA GLY A 831 -28.14 -25.58 7.63
C GLY A 831 -26.77 -24.93 7.90
N GLY A 832 -26.66 -23.61 7.70
CA GLY A 832 -25.41 -22.88 7.93
C GLY A 832 -24.90 -22.93 9.38
N GLN A 833 -25.80 -22.96 10.38
CA GLN A 833 -25.39 -23.11 11.78
C GLN A 833 -24.89 -24.52 12.07
N LEU A 834 -25.45 -25.55 11.45
CA LEU A 834 -25.05 -26.94 11.65
C LEU A 834 -23.60 -27.15 11.20
N SER A 835 -23.25 -26.64 10.01
CA SER A 835 -21.89 -26.67 9.47
C SER A 835 -20.90 -25.93 10.40
N ASN A 836 -21.28 -24.73 10.86
CA ASN A 836 -20.45 -23.93 11.78
C ASN A 836 -20.24 -24.61 13.14
N LEU A 837 -21.32 -25.15 13.73
CA LEU A 837 -21.27 -25.78 15.06
C LEU A 837 -20.41 -27.05 15.04
N ARG A 838 -20.38 -27.80 13.92
CA ARG A 838 -19.46 -28.93 13.73
C ARG A 838 -18.01 -28.49 13.76
N GLN A 839 -17.65 -27.42 13.04
CA GLN A 839 -16.30 -26.88 13.04
C GLN A 839 -15.88 -26.36 14.42
N GLN A 840 -16.79 -25.69 15.14
CA GLN A 840 -16.56 -25.25 16.52
C GLN A 840 -16.33 -26.45 17.46
N ALA A 841 -17.14 -27.52 17.33
CA ALA A 841 -16.96 -28.73 18.11
C ALA A 841 -15.61 -29.41 17.84
N ILE A 842 -15.16 -29.46 16.58
CA ILE A 842 -13.83 -29.98 16.21
C ILE A 842 -12.73 -29.14 16.87
N ALA A 843 -12.80 -27.81 16.77
CA ALA A 843 -11.81 -26.91 17.35
C ALA A 843 -11.70 -27.03 18.89
N LEU A 844 -12.80 -27.37 19.56
CA LEU A 844 -12.85 -27.58 21.02
C LEU A 844 -12.57 -29.03 21.45
N GLY A 845 -12.28 -29.95 20.51
CA GLY A 845 -12.07 -31.36 20.82
C GLY A 845 -13.33 -32.14 21.21
N LEU A 846 -14.51 -31.65 20.83
CA LEU A 846 -15.83 -32.24 21.09
C LEU A 846 -16.45 -32.93 19.87
N ALA A 847 -15.65 -33.20 18.83
CA ALA A 847 -16.13 -33.80 17.58
C ALA A 847 -16.88 -35.13 17.79
N ASP A 848 -16.37 -36.00 18.68
CA ASP A 848 -16.95 -37.32 19.00
C ASP A 848 -18.22 -37.23 19.87
N ARG A 849 -18.60 -36.03 20.33
CA ARG A 849 -19.80 -35.76 21.13
C ARG A 849 -20.81 -34.88 20.39
N PHE A 850 -20.75 -34.81 19.06
CA PHE A 850 -21.62 -33.91 18.31
C PHE A 850 -23.11 -34.23 18.49
N GLU A 851 -23.46 -35.50 18.67
CA GLU A 851 -24.83 -35.92 18.94
C GLU A 851 -25.35 -35.39 20.29
N ASP A 852 -24.47 -35.24 21.30
CA ASP A 852 -24.80 -34.60 22.57
C ASP A 852 -25.08 -33.11 22.34
N ILE A 853 -24.25 -32.44 21.53
CA ILE A 853 -24.43 -31.03 21.17
C ILE A 853 -25.78 -30.82 20.48
N GLU A 854 -26.15 -31.68 19.52
CA GLU A 854 -27.47 -31.60 18.86
C GLU A 854 -28.62 -31.79 19.86
N ASN A 855 -28.51 -32.74 20.77
CA ASN A 855 -29.54 -32.97 21.80
C ASN A 855 -29.63 -31.77 22.76
N TRP A 856 -28.49 -31.25 23.21
CA TRP A 856 -28.43 -30.14 24.16
C TRP A 856 -28.82 -28.82 23.52
N TYR A 857 -28.69 -28.70 22.20
CA TYR A 857 -29.23 -27.60 21.43
C TYR A 857 -30.76 -27.54 21.50
N ALA A 858 -31.45 -28.69 21.42
CA ALA A 858 -32.89 -28.76 21.65
C ALA A 858 -33.28 -28.33 23.08
N HIS A 859 -32.49 -28.76 24.09
CA HIS A 859 -32.69 -28.34 25.48
C HIS A 859 -32.43 -26.85 25.69
N ALA A 860 -31.32 -26.33 25.17
CA ALA A 860 -30.96 -24.91 25.21
C ALA A 860 -32.05 -24.06 24.56
N SER A 861 -32.58 -24.47 23.41
CA SER A 861 -33.72 -23.83 22.75
C SER A 861 -34.93 -23.74 23.68
N ARG A 862 -35.29 -24.83 24.38
CA ARG A 862 -36.39 -24.85 25.35
C ARG A 862 -36.14 -23.89 26.51
N ILE A 863 -34.96 -23.96 27.13
CA ILE A 863 -34.55 -23.13 28.28
C ILE A 863 -34.63 -21.64 27.93
N LEU A 864 -34.22 -21.30 26.70
CA LEU A 864 -34.22 -19.93 26.17
C LEU A 864 -35.59 -19.46 25.66
N GLY A 865 -36.68 -20.19 25.90
CA GLY A 865 -38.04 -19.78 25.54
C GLY A 865 -38.45 -20.13 24.10
N ARG A 866 -37.82 -21.15 23.49
CA ARG A 866 -38.07 -21.64 22.13
C ARG A 866 -38.00 -20.53 21.07
N PRO A 867 -36.90 -19.75 20.95
CA PRO A 867 -36.78 -18.73 19.91
C PRO A 867 -36.89 -19.34 18.51
N THR A 868 -37.27 -18.55 17.51
CA THR A 868 -36.97 -18.89 16.11
C THR A 868 -35.46 -18.89 15.95
N LYS A 869 -34.91 -19.95 15.36
CA LYS A 869 -33.46 -20.19 15.33
C LYS A 869 -32.93 -19.89 13.94
N VAL A 870 -32.47 -18.67 13.74
CA VAL A 870 -31.80 -18.19 12.53
C VAL A 870 -30.69 -17.24 12.96
N THR A 871 -29.75 -16.82 12.12
CA THR A 871 -28.69 -15.93 12.61
C THR A 871 -29.25 -14.58 13.10
N PRO A 872 -28.90 -14.09 14.31
CA PRO A 872 -27.91 -14.64 15.26
C PRO A 872 -28.50 -15.49 16.40
N SER A 873 -29.83 -15.64 16.54
CA SER A 873 -30.45 -16.44 17.62
C SER A 873 -30.04 -17.92 17.61
N SER A 874 -29.88 -18.52 16.43
CA SER A 874 -29.33 -19.89 16.29
C SER A 874 -27.91 -20.04 16.85
N LYS A 875 -27.07 -19.01 16.73
CA LYS A 875 -25.76 -18.97 17.35
C LYS A 875 -25.88 -18.93 18.88
N VAL A 876 -26.77 -18.11 19.43
CA VAL A 876 -26.99 -18.03 20.88
C VAL A 876 -27.34 -19.40 21.47
N VAL A 877 -28.26 -20.12 20.82
CA VAL A 877 -28.63 -21.48 21.23
C VAL A 877 -27.45 -22.44 21.09
N GLY A 878 -26.67 -22.31 20.01
CA GLY A 878 -25.46 -23.11 19.75
C GLY A 878 -24.37 -22.91 20.78
N ASP A 879 -24.05 -21.66 21.11
CA ASP A 879 -23.04 -21.29 22.10
C ASP A 879 -23.41 -21.87 23.46
N LEU A 880 -24.68 -21.79 23.88
CA LEU A 880 -25.14 -22.41 25.12
C LEU A 880 -25.01 -23.93 25.10
N ALA A 881 -25.46 -24.58 24.03
CA ALA A 881 -25.40 -26.04 23.89
C ALA A 881 -23.95 -26.55 23.94
N LEU A 882 -23.06 -25.92 23.18
CA LEU A 882 -21.64 -26.25 23.11
C LEU A 882 -20.95 -26.02 24.46
N HIS A 883 -21.25 -24.90 25.13
CA HIS A 883 -20.70 -24.57 26.43
C HIS A 883 -21.12 -25.58 27.50
N LEU A 884 -22.40 -25.93 27.54
CA LEU A 884 -22.89 -26.96 28.45
C LEU A 884 -22.14 -28.28 28.18
N VAL A 885 -22.08 -28.76 26.92
CA VAL A 885 -21.41 -30.05 26.59
C VAL A 885 -19.94 -30.02 26.98
N ALA A 886 -19.25 -28.91 26.74
CA ALA A 886 -17.85 -28.73 27.12
C ALA A 886 -17.63 -28.84 28.64
N MET A 887 -18.58 -28.39 29.44
CA MET A 887 -18.53 -28.44 30.90
C MET A 887 -19.16 -29.71 31.50
N ASP A 888 -19.75 -30.57 30.67
CA ASP A 888 -20.51 -31.75 31.08
C ASP A 888 -21.65 -31.42 32.09
N VAL A 889 -22.35 -30.30 31.86
CA VAL A 889 -23.42 -29.81 32.75
C VAL A 889 -24.79 -30.28 32.28
N ASP A 890 -25.57 -30.92 33.16
CA ASP A 890 -26.96 -31.29 32.88
C ASP A 890 -27.82 -30.03 32.59
N PRO A 891 -28.45 -29.94 31.40
CA PRO A 891 -29.32 -28.81 31.07
C PRO A 891 -30.46 -28.56 32.08
N ALA A 892 -30.97 -29.60 32.74
CA ALA A 892 -32.02 -29.46 33.75
C ALA A 892 -31.52 -28.76 35.03
N ASP A 893 -30.30 -29.05 35.45
CA ASP A 893 -29.69 -28.38 36.59
C ASP A 893 -29.31 -26.93 36.25
N PHE A 894 -28.78 -26.69 35.04
CA PHE A 894 -28.52 -25.34 34.55
C PHE A 894 -29.79 -24.48 34.53
N GLU A 895 -30.92 -25.01 34.05
CA GLU A 895 -32.21 -24.29 34.03
C GLU A 895 -32.70 -23.93 35.45
N ALA A 896 -32.52 -24.83 36.42
CA ALA A 896 -32.90 -24.57 37.80
C ALA A 896 -31.99 -23.52 38.46
N ASN A 897 -30.68 -23.57 38.15
CA ASN A 897 -29.60 -22.90 38.87
C ASN A 897 -28.62 -22.13 37.94
N PRO A 898 -29.07 -21.21 37.06
CA PRO A 898 -28.19 -20.61 36.04
C PRO A 898 -27.07 -19.73 36.61
N GLY A 899 -27.20 -19.25 37.86
CA GLY A 899 -26.18 -18.46 38.54
C GLY A 899 -25.02 -19.28 39.11
N ALA A 900 -25.09 -20.63 39.06
CA ALA A 900 -24.02 -21.51 39.51
C ALA A 900 -22.95 -21.76 38.43
N TYR A 901 -23.19 -21.30 37.19
CA TYR A 901 -22.39 -21.58 36.02
C TYR A 901 -21.96 -20.29 35.32
N ASP A 902 -20.80 -20.35 34.68
CA ASP A 902 -20.45 -19.35 33.67
C ASP A 902 -21.41 -19.50 32.47
N VAL A 903 -21.68 -18.39 31.80
CA VAL A 903 -22.65 -18.35 30.69
C VAL A 903 -22.06 -17.50 29.58
N PRO A 904 -22.11 -17.95 28.31
CA PRO A 904 -21.63 -17.16 27.18
C PRO A 904 -22.27 -15.77 27.10
N ASP A 905 -21.48 -14.76 26.74
CA ASP A 905 -21.96 -13.38 26.63
C ASP A 905 -23.12 -13.23 25.62
N SER A 906 -23.11 -14.03 24.55
CA SER A 906 -24.19 -14.06 23.56
C SER A 906 -25.55 -14.44 24.17
N VAL A 907 -25.54 -15.35 25.15
CA VAL A 907 -26.74 -15.77 25.89
C VAL A 907 -27.16 -14.69 26.87
N VAL A 908 -26.21 -14.06 27.57
CA VAL A 908 -26.51 -12.96 28.49
C VAL A 908 -27.13 -11.77 27.76
N GLY A 909 -26.54 -11.34 26.63
CA GLY A 909 -27.04 -10.26 25.79
C GLY A 909 -28.41 -10.59 25.18
N PHE A 910 -28.59 -11.81 24.69
CA PHE A 910 -29.91 -12.28 24.23
C PHE A 910 -30.97 -12.17 25.33
N MET A 911 -30.70 -12.70 26.53
CA MET A 911 -31.63 -12.65 27.65
C MET A 911 -31.86 -11.22 28.15
N ALA A 912 -30.93 -10.29 27.90
CA ALA A 912 -31.10 -8.86 28.15
C ALA A 912 -32.04 -8.16 27.15
N GLY A 913 -32.40 -8.82 26.04
CA GLY A 913 -33.30 -8.28 25.01
C GLY A 913 -32.58 -7.61 23.84
N GLU A 914 -31.27 -7.84 23.65
CA GLU A 914 -30.49 -7.21 22.57
C GLU A 914 -30.99 -7.54 21.16
N LEU A 915 -31.67 -8.69 20.99
CA LEU A 915 -32.23 -9.14 19.71
C LEU A 915 -33.72 -8.79 19.52
N GLY A 916 -34.33 -8.04 20.43
CA GLY A 916 -35.77 -7.80 20.46
C GLY A 916 -36.54 -8.77 21.36
N ASP A 917 -37.86 -8.79 21.24
CA ASP A 917 -38.74 -9.58 22.10
C ASP A 917 -39.06 -10.97 21.53
N LEU A 918 -39.18 -11.97 22.42
CA LEU A 918 -39.52 -13.34 22.04
C LEU A 918 -41.01 -13.49 21.68
N PRO A 919 -41.35 -14.26 20.61
CA PRO A 919 -42.73 -14.59 20.27
C PRO A 919 -43.57 -15.17 21.42
N GLY A 920 -42.96 -16.02 22.24
CA GLY A 920 -43.61 -16.69 23.38
C GLY A 920 -43.48 -15.94 24.71
N GLY A 921 -42.86 -14.76 24.72
CA GLY A 921 -42.45 -14.08 25.94
C GLY A 921 -41.18 -14.68 26.55
N TRP A 922 -40.63 -13.97 27.54
CA TRP A 922 -39.37 -14.37 28.20
C TRP A 922 -39.59 -15.47 29.25
N PRO A 923 -38.69 -16.47 29.35
CA PRO A 923 -38.84 -17.58 30.30
C PRO A 923 -38.52 -17.11 31.73
N GLU A 924 -39.56 -16.85 32.52
CA GLU A 924 -39.43 -16.52 33.95
C GLU A 924 -39.73 -17.75 34.82
N PRO A 925 -39.02 -17.95 35.96
CA PRO A 925 -38.05 -17.04 36.58
C PRO A 925 -36.60 -17.21 36.07
N PHE A 926 -36.36 -18.01 35.02
CA PHE A 926 -35.01 -18.31 34.52
C PHE A 926 -34.26 -17.04 34.10
N ARG A 927 -34.88 -16.17 33.30
CA ARG A 927 -34.31 -14.88 32.88
C ARG A 927 -33.88 -14.03 34.07
N THR A 928 -34.78 -13.81 35.02
CA THR A 928 -34.47 -13.03 36.22
C THR A 928 -33.30 -13.61 37.01
N LYS A 929 -33.21 -14.94 37.13
CA LYS A 929 -32.07 -15.60 37.81
C LYS A 929 -30.76 -15.43 37.05
N LEU A 930 -30.75 -15.61 35.73
CA LEU A 930 -29.55 -15.54 34.88
C LEU A 930 -28.94 -14.13 34.82
N LEU A 931 -29.79 -13.10 34.79
CA LEU A 931 -29.35 -11.70 34.72
C LEU A 931 -29.00 -11.09 36.08
N LYS A 932 -29.25 -11.79 37.19
CA LYS A 932 -28.99 -11.27 38.54
C LYS A 932 -27.51 -10.92 38.71
N GLY A 933 -27.21 -9.64 38.93
CA GLY A 933 -25.84 -9.14 39.10
C GLY A 933 -25.07 -8.92 37.79
N LYS A 934 -25.71 -9.11 36.62
CA LYS A 934 -25.13 -8.82 35.30
C LYS A 934 -25.66 -7.48 34.80
N SER A 935 -24.76 -6.64 34.28
CA SER A 935 -25.08 -5.34 33.67
C SER A 935 -24.81 -5.41 32.16
N PRO A 936 -25.76 -5.88 31.34
CA PRO A 936 -25.59 -5.95 29.89
C PRO A 936 -25.33 -4.55 29.32
N LYS A 937 -24.31 -4.41 28.47
CA LYS A 937 -23.90 -3.13 27.88
C LYS A 937 -24.69 -2.88 26.60
N SER A 938 -25.41 -1.76 26.53
CA SER A 938 -25.97 -1.30 25.26
C SER A 938 -24.84 -0.91 24.29
N THR A 939 -24.86 -1.47 23.07
CA THR A 939 -23.78 -1.37 22.07
C THR A 939 -24.07 -0.41 20.92
N MET A 940 -25.23 0.24 20.86
CA MET A 940 -25.51 1.24 19.79
C MET A 940 -24.70 2.52 20.03
N GLY A 941 -23.64 2.70 19.23
CA GLY A 941 -22.90 3.96 19.14
C GLY A 941 -23.65 5.02 18.33
N SER A 942 -23.35 6.30 18.58
CA SER A 942 -23.79 7.43 17.77
C SER A 942 -22.82 7.68 16.60
N LEU A 943 -23.35 8.09 15.45
CA LEU A 943 -22.54 8.55 14.31
C LEU A 943 -21.97 9.94 14.59
N SER A 944 -20.78 10.24 14.08
CA SER A 944 -20.26 11.62 14.04
C SER A 944 -20.87 12.42 12.89
N ASP A 945 -20.79 13.75 12.95
CA ASP A 945 -21.30 14.63 11.90
C ASP A 945 -20.66 14.32 10.52
N ASP A 946 -19.35 14.07 10.50
CA ASP A 946 -18.61 13.68 9.28
C ASP A 946 -19.12 12.34 8.70
N GLN A 947 -19.45 11.38 9.56
CA GLN A 947 -20.00 10.09 9.13
C GLN A 947 -21.41 10.25 8.54
N VAL A 948 -22.23 11.11 9.13
CA VAL A 948 -23.57 11.42 8.60
C VAL A 948 -23.47 12.07 7.22
N GLU A 949 -22.56 13.03 7.04
CA GLU A 949 -22.32 13.68 5.74
C GLU A 949 -21.81 12.69 4.68
N ALA A 950 -20.86 11.83 5.05
CA ALA A 950 -20.33 10.81 4.16
C ALA A 950 -21.39 9.76 3.77
N LEU A 951 -22.26 9.33 4.70
CA LEU A 951 -23.38 8.44 4.39
C LEU A 951 -24.41 9.11 3.46
N ALA A 952 -24.53 10.44 3.45
CA ALA A 952 -25.47 11.15 2.57
C ALA A 952 -25.03 11.17 1.09
N THR A 953 -23.76 10.95 0.77
CA THR A 953 -23.23 11.01 -0.60
C THR A 953 -23.00 9.62 -1.20
N PRO A 954 -23.70 9.21 -2.28
CA PRO A 954 -23.53 7.89 -2.90
C PRO A 954 -22.14 7.62 -3.48
N GLY A 955 -21.80 6.35 -3.63
CA GLY A 955 -20.58 5.90 -4.30
C GLY A 955 -19.49 5.34 -3.37
N PRO A 956 -18.24 5.21 -3.87
CA PRO A 956 -17.20 4.43 -3.20
C PRO A 956 -16.88 4.85 -1.76
N SER A 957 -16.92 6.15 -1.47
CA SER A 957 -16.67 6.65 -0.10
C SER A 957 -17.73 6.17 0.89
N ARG A 958 -19.01 6.14 0.49
CA ARG A 958 -20.09 5.59 1.31
C ARG A 958 -19.94 4.08 1.46
N GLN A 959 -19.63 3.37 0.39
CA GLN A 959 -19.42 1.91 0.41
C GLN A 959 -18.32 1.52 1.40
N HIS A 960 -17.18 2.22 1.34
CA HIS A 960 -16.08 2.03 2.27
C HIS A 960 -16.48 2.36 3.72
N LEU A 961 -17.21 3.46 3.95
CA LEU A 961 -17.71 3.79 5.29
C LEU A 961 -18.70 2.72 5.81
N LEU A 962 -19.59 2.20 4.96
CA LEU A 962 -20.51 1.12 5.31
C LEU A 962 -19.75 -0.17 5.69
N ASN A 963 -18.69 -0.53 4.96
CA ASN A 963 -17.81 -1.65 5.33
C ASN A 963 -17.27 -1.44 6.75
N SER A 964 -16.67 -0.28 7.02
CA SER A 964 -16.06 0.07 8.31
C SER A 964 -17.07 0.12 9.47
N LEU A 965 -18.30 0.61 9.24
CA LEU A 965 -19.34 0.68 10.27
C LEU A 965 -19.95 -0.70 10.57
N LEU A 966 -20.20 -1.50 9.54
CA LEU A 966 -20.85 -2.81 9.69
C LEU A 966 -19.87 -3.88 10.19
N PHE A 967 -18.63 -3.83 9.69
CA PHE A 967 -17.60 -4.83 9.93
C PHE A 967 -16.20 -4.19 10.05
N PRO A 968 -15.88 -3.47 11.14
CA PRO A 968 -14.60 -2.76 11.28
C PRO A 968 -13.39 -3.69 11.21
N GLY A 969 -13.43 -4.83 11.90
CA GLY A 969 -12.36 -5.84 11.86
C GLY A 969 -12.15 -6.44 10.46
N PRO A 970 -13.18 -7.06 9.85
CA PRO A 970 -13.09 -7.58 8.48
C PRO A 970 -12.66 -6.54 7.44
N THR A 971 -13.09 -5.28 7.59
CA THR A 971 -12.69 -4.21 6.69
C THR A 971 -11.20 -3.94 6.80
N HIS A 972 -10.67 -3.84 8.03
CA HIS A 972 -9.24 -3.72 8.27
C HIS A 972 -8.45 -4.92 7.69
N ASP A 973 -8.94 -6.15 7.87
CA ASP A 973 -8.29 -7.35 7.32
C ASP A 973 -8.27 -7.32 5.77
N PHE A 974 -9.38 -6.94 5.15
CA PHE A 974 -9.48 -6.74 3.71
C PHE A 974 -8.52 -5.66 3.20
N GLU A 975 -8.44 -4.51 3.87
CA GLU A 975 -7.54 -3.43 3.50
C GLU A 975 -6.07 -3.83 3.63
N ALA A 976 -5.72 -4.59 4.66
CA ALA A 976 -4.38 -5.15 4.81
C ALA A 976 -4.04 -6.10 3.66
N VAL A 977 -4.98 -6.95 3.23
CA VAL A 977 -4.81 -7.80 2.04
C VAL A 977 -4.68 -6.98 0.77
N ARG A 978 -5.55 -5.98 0.57
CA ARG A 978 -5.54 -5.10 -0.61
C ARG A 978 -4.23 -4.32 -0.70
N GLU A 979 -3.70 -3.86 0.43
CA GLU A 979 -2.43 -3.15 0.47
C GLU A 979 -1.25 -4.09 0.21
N ALA A 980 -1.20 -5.27 0.83
CA ALA A 980 -0.09 -6.20 0.65
C ALA A 980 -0.07 -6.84 -0.75
N PHE A 981 -1.25 -7.23 -1.27
CA PHE A 981 -1.38 -8.13 -2.42
C PHE A 981 -2.16 -7.56 -3.60
N GLY A 982 -2.77 -6.38 -3.46
CA GLY A 982 -3.61 -5.79 -4.50
C GLY A 982 -4.95 -6.51 -4.63
N ASP A 983 -5.52 -6.50 -5.84
CA ASP A 983 -6.82 -7.12 -6.10
C ASP A 983 -6.72 -8.63 -6.31
N VAL A 984 -6.82 -9.41 -5.24
CA VAL A 984 -6.76 -10.87 -5.33
C VAL A 984 -8.00 -11.49 -5.98
N SER A 985 -9.09 -10.73 -6.19
CA SER A 985 -10.33 -11.25 -6.78
C SER A 985 -10.15 -11.72 -8.23
N VAL A 986 -9.20 -11.13 -8.96
CA VAL A 986 -8.92 -11.48 -10.38
C VAL A 986 -8.13 -12.78 -10.55
N ILE A 987 -7.50 -13.28 -9.47
CA ILE A 987 -6.72 -14.51 -9.52
C ILE A 987 -7.67 -15.72 -9.74
N PRO A 988 -7.37 -16.66 -10.65
CA PRO A 988 -8.13 -17.91 -10.76
C PRO A 988 -8.24 -18.64 -9.41
N THR A 989 -9.41 -19.18 -9.07
CA THR A 989 -9.65 -19.82 -7.76
C THR A 989 -8.67 -20.95 -7.45
N ILE A 990 -8.27 -21.72 -8.48
CA ILE A 990 -7.24 -22.76 -8.35
C ILE A 990 -5.93 -22.17 -7.82
N ASP A 991 -5.43 -21.08 -8.42
CA ASP A 991 -4.14 -20.52 -8.03
C ASP A 991 -4.24 -19.69 -6.75
N TYR A 992 -5.41 -19.08 -6.50
CA TYR A 992 -5.72 -18.41 -5.24
C TYR A 992 -5.66 -19.36 -4.03
N LEU A 993 -6.24 -20.57 -4.15
CA LEU A 993 -6.29 -21.54 -3.05
C LEU A 993 -5.04 -22.40 -2.91
N TYR A 994 -4.37 -22.71 -4.03
CA TYR A 994 -3.35 -23.76 -4.09
C TYR A 994 -1.98 -23.27 -4.59
N GLY A 995 -1.83 -21.98 -4.91
CA GLY A 995 -0.58 -21.43 -5.42
C GLY A 995 -0.27 -21.90 -6.84
N LEU A 996 0.97 -21.70 -7.27
CA LEU A 996 1.43 -22.02 -8.62
C LEU A 996 2.12 -23.40 -8.67
N PRO A 997 1.83 -24.23 -9.69
CA PRO A 997 2.63 -25.42 -9.96
C PRO A 997 4.01 -25.02 -10.52
N LEU A 998 5.03 -25.81 -10.19
CA LEU A 998 6.38 -25.62 -10.72
C LEU A 998 6.41 -25.85 -12.23
N GLY A 999 6.89 -24.86 -12.99
CA GLY A 999 7.06 -24.94 -14.44
C GLY A 999 5.77 -24.81 -15.26
N GLU A 1000 4.62 -24.56 -14.64
CA GLU A 1000 3.36 -24.29 -15.32
C GLU A 1000 3.08 -22.79 -15.34
N GLU A 1001 2.51 -22.31 -16.46
CA GLU A 1001 2.11 -20.92 -16.63
C GLU A 1001 0.64 -20.75 -16.28
N SER A 1002 0.35 -19.77 -15.43
CA SER A 1002 -1.00 -19.28 -15.14
C SER A 1002 -1.20 -17.91 -15.79
N VAL A 1003 -2.42 -17.66 -16.26
CA VAL A 1003 -2.82 -16.40 -16.88
C VAL A 1003 -3.83 -15.70 -15.97
N ILE A 1004 -3.47 -14.50 -15.51
CA ILE A 1004 -4.32 -13.65 -14.68
C ILE A 1004 -4.79 -12.47 -15.52
N GLU A 1005 -6.08 -12.40 -15.80
CA GLU A 1005 -6.70 -11.27 -16.48
C GLU A 1005 -7.04 -10.19 -15.46
N VAL A 1006 -6.30 -9.08 -15.48
CA VAL A 1006 -6.47 -8.01 -14.48
C VAL A 1006 -7.57 -7.04 -14.92
N GLU A 1007 -7.53 -6.65 -16.19
CA GLU A 1007 -8.48 -5.73 -16.84
C GLU A 1007 -8.59 -6.16 -18.32
N PRO A 1008 -9.66 -5.76 -19.05
CA PRO A 1008 -9.76 -6.03 -20.48
C PRO A 1008 -8.49 -5.60 -21.25
N GLY A 1009 -7.80 -6.55 -21.88
CA GLY A 1009 -6.56 -6.32 -22.62
C GLY A 1009 -5.27 -6.30 -21.77
N VAL A 1010 -5.35 -6.58 -20.46
CA VAL A 1010 -4.22 -6.62 -19.53
C VAL A 1010 -4.15 -7.99 -18.86
N SER A 1011 -3.24 -8.84 -19.35
CA SER A 1011 -2.99 -10.17 -18.79
C SER A 1011 -1.59 -10.24 -18.17
N LEU A 1012 -1.49 -10.94 -17.04
CA LEU A 1012 -0.23 -11.31 -16.41
C LEU A 1012 0.01 -12.80 -16.65
N TYR A 1013 1.12 -13.12 -17.31
CA TYR A 1013 1.61 -14.48 -17.49
C TYR A 1013 2.58 -14.77 -16.35
N VAL A 1014 2.21 -15.72 -15.51
CA VAL A 1014 2.92 -16.00 -14.26
C VAL A 1014 3.32 -17.48 -14.21
N SER A 1015 4.60 -17.77 -13.98
CA SER A 1015 5.08 -19.14 -13.77
C SER A 1015 5.98 -19.20 -12.54
N LEU A 1016 5.91 -20.30 -11.81
CA LEU A 1016 6.85 -20.60 -10.72
C LEU A 1016 8.06 -21.35 -11.29
N GLU A 1017 9.26 -20.81 -11.09
CA GLU A 1017 10.51 -21.37 -11.62
C GLU A 1017 11.29 -22.14 -10.55
N ALA A 1018 11.35 -21.60 -9.32
CA ALA A 1018 12.02 -22.25 -8.19
C ALA A 1018 11.56 -21.69 -6.84
N ILE A 1019 11.67 -22.48 -5.78
CA ILE A 1019 11.57 -22.05 -4.39
C ILE A 1019 12.86 -22.47 -3.69
N SER A 1020 13.54 -21.53 -3.03
CA SER A 1020 14.77 -21.85 -2.28
C SER A 1020 14.49 -22.62 -0.99
N GLU A 1021 15.55 -23.17 -0.41
CA GLU A 1021 15.56 -23.51 1.01
C GLU A 1021 15.37 -22.24 1.87
N PRO A 1022 14.82 -22.37 3.09
CA PRO A 1022 14.64 -21.25 3.99
C PRO A 1022 16.01 -20.77 4.49
N ASP A 1023 16.17 -19.46 4.66
CA ASP A 1023 17.31 -18.89 5.35
C ASP A 1023 17.18 -19.00 6.88
N ASP A 1024 18.15 -18.43 7.61
CA ASP A 1024 18.19 -18.46 9.09
C ASP A 1024 17.00 -17.69 9.73
N HIS A 1025 16.31 -16.84 8.95
CA HIS A 1025 15.09 -16.14 9.34
C HIS A 1025 13.82 -16.88 8.89
N GLY A 1026 13.96 -18.11 8.40
CA GLY A 1026 12.86 -18.92 7.89
C GLY A 1026 12.17 -18.27 6.68
N VAL A 1027 12.89 -17.48 5.89
CA VAL A 1027 12.41 -16.84 4.66
C VAL A 1027 12.91 -17.63 3.45
N ARG A 1028 12.01 -17.94 2.52
CA ARG A 1028 12.34 -18.56 1.23
C ARG A 1028 12.32 -17.51 0.13
N THR A 1029 13.24 -17.63 -0.81
CA THR A 1029 13.21 -16.87 -2.07
C THR A 1029 12.47 -17.69 -3.13
N VAL A 1030 11.30 -17.21 -3.53
CA VAL A 1030 10.52 -17.71 -4.66
C VAL A 1030 10.99 -17.01 -5.92
N THR A 1031 11.48 -17.75 -6.90
CA THR A 1031 11.78 -17.24 -8.23
C THR A 1031 10.62 -17.56 -9.15
N ALA A 1032 9.94 -16.53 -9.62
CA ALA A 1032 8.82 -16.67 -10.56
C ALA A 1032 9.06 -15.81 -11.81
N ALA A 1033 8.51 -16.20 -12.95
CA ALA A 1033 8.47 -15.33 -14.13
C ALA A 1033 7.16 -14.53 -14.13
N LEU A 1034 7.26 -13.24 -14.43
CA LEU A 1034 6.13 -12.35 -14.68
C LEU A 1034 6.30 -11.72 -16.07
N ASN A 1035 5.42 -12.06 -17.00
CA ASN A 1035 5.49 -11.67 -18.41
C ASN A 1035 6.87 -11.98 -19.02
N GLY A 1036 7.34 -13.21 -18.81
CA GLY A 1036 8.63 -13.71 -19.29
C GLY A 1036 9.87 -13.20 -18.55
N GLN A 1037 9.69 -12.48 -17.44
CA GLN A 1037 10.81 -11.87 -16.71
C GLN A 1037 10.91 -12.42 -15.30
N LEU A 1038 12.07 -12.95 -14.93
CA LEU A 1038 12.32 -13.48 -13.59
C LEU A 1038 12.17 -12.40 -12.50
N ARG A 1039 11.54 -12.78 -11.40
CA ARG A 1039 11.28 -12.00 -10.21
C ARG A 1039 11.57 -12.88 -8.98
N PRO A 1040 12.61 -12.55 -8.19
CA PRO A 1040 12.76 -13.12 -6.87
C PRO A 1040 11.80 -12.41 -5.89
N ILE A 1041 11.07 -13.18 -5.10
CA ILE A 1041 10.18 -12.71 -4.03
C ILE A 1041 10.55 -13.44 -2.75
N SER A 1042 10.77 -12.68 -1.68
CA SER A 1042 11.03 -13.24 -0.35
C SER A 1042 9.70 -13.50 0.35
N ILE A 1043 9.48 -14.73 0.80
CA ILE A 1043 8.27 -15.18 1.48
C ILE A 1043 8.64 -15.85 2.80
N ARG A 1044 7.97 -15.47 3.88
CA ARG A 1044 8.14 -16.12 5.17
C ARG A 1044 7.48 -17.50 5.15
N ASP A 1045 8.27 -18.54 5.45
CA ASP A 1045 7.78 -19.91 5.63
C ASP A 1045 7.22 -20.08 7.06
N ARG A 1046 5.89 -20.06 7.19
CA ARG A 1046 5.20 -20.11 8.48
C ARG A 1046 5.35 -21.46 9.19
N SER A 1047 5.85 -22.50 8.52
CA SER A 1047 6.11 -23.80 9.15
C SER A 1047 7.37 -23.80 10.03
N ILE A 1048 8.22 -22.77 9.91
CA ILE A 1048 9.51 -22.67 10.60
C ILE A 1048 9.39 -21.63 11.72
N SER A 1049 9.51 -22.06 12.97
CA SER A 1049 9.62 -21.17 14.12
C SER A 1049 11.04 -20.58 14.18
N VAL A 1050 11.14 -19.26 14.10
CA VAL A 1050 12.42 -18.54 14.21
C VAL A 1050 12.41 -17.79 15.53
N VAL A 1051 13.45 -17.96 16.33
CA VAL A 1051 13.67 -17.15 17.54
C VAL A 1051 14.51 -15.96 17.11
N GLU A 1052 13.88 -14.86 16.69
CA GLU A 1052 14.62 -13.63 16.40
C GLU A 1052 15.02 -12.96 17.71
N THR A 1053 16.32 -12.77 17.91
CA THR A 1053 16.86 -11.85 18.92
C THR A 1053 16.79 -10.44 18.35
N HIS A 1054 15.73 -9.69 18.66
CA HIS A 1054 15.71 -8.25 18.40
C HIS A 1054 16.80 -7.55 19.21
N ALA A 1055 17.42 -6.51 18.63
CA ALA A 1055 18.31 -5.63 19.36
C ALA A 1055 17.53 -4.98 20.53
N GLU A 1056 18.12 -5.01 21.72
CA GLU A 1056 17.53 -4.43 22.91
C GLU A 1056 17.34 -2.93 22.71
N LYS A 1057 16.18 -2.36 23.08
CA LYS A 1057 15.91 -0.93 22.96
C LYS A 1057 16.28 -0.19 24.25
N ALA A 1058 16.82 1.02 24.12
CA ALA A 1058 17.06 1.89 25.27
C ALA A 1058 15.74 2.40 25.85
N HIS A 1059 15.65 2.42 27.18
CA HIS A 1059 14.50 2.95 27.89
C HIS A 1059 14.59 4.48 27.93
N SER A 1060 13.65 5.17 27.28
CA SER A 1060 13.65 6.63 27.15
C SER A 1060 13.55 7.39 28.48
N ASP A 1061 13.07 6.72 29.53
CA ASP A 1061 12.95 7.24 30.89
C ASP A 1061 14.16 6.92 31.78
N ASN A 1062 15.16 6.17 31.28
CA ASN A 1062 16.35 5.78 32.03
C ASN A 1062 17.63 6.48 31.50
N PRO A 1063 18.16 7.49 32.21
CA PRO A 1063 19.37 8.21 31.79
C PRO A 1063 20.65 7.36 31.82
N CYS A 1064 20.62 6.18 32.44
CA CYS A 1064 21.71 5.22 32.41
C CYS A 1064 21.73 4.34 31.15
N HIS A 1065 20.67 4.37 30.33
CA HIS A 1065 20.63 3.64 29.05
C HIS A 1065 21.03 4.59 27.93
N VAL A 1066 22.17 4.32 27.31
CA VAL A 1066 22.62 5.09 26.15
C VAL A 1066 22.05 4.41 24.90
N GLY A 1067 21.07 5.06 24.26
CA GLY A 1067 20.47 4.61 23.01
C GLY A 1067 21.12 5.23 21.78
N ALA A 1068 21.01 4.55 20.64
CA ALA A 1068 21.41 5.09 19.34
C ALA A 1068 20.50 6.26 18.94
N PRO A 1069 21.05 7.46 18.68
CA PRO A 1069 20.25 8.65 18.39
C PRO A 1069 19.56 8.59 17.01
N PHE A 1070 20.12 7.81 16.09
CA PHE A 1070 19.59 7.55 14.76
C PHE A 1070 20.20 6.25 14.22
N SER A 1071 19.65 5.72 13.13
CA SER A 1071 20.20 4.51 12.50
C SER A 1071 21.55 4.80 11.83
N GLY A 1072 22.51 3.92 12.04
CA GLY A 1072 23.89 4.09 11.54
C GLY A 1072 24.79 2.95 12.00
N VAL A 1073 26.09 3.07 11.76
CA VAL A 1073 27.07 2.14 12.33
C VAL A 1073 27.74 2.80 13.52
N VAL A 1074 27.58 2.16 14.68
CA VAL A 1074 28.17 2.62 15.94
C VAL A 1074 29.45 1.85 16.18
N THR A 1075 30.53 2.58 16.47
CA THR A 1075 31.81 2.05 16.94
C THR A 1075 32.03 2.51 18.39
N LEU A 1076 32.15 1.55 19.31
CA LEU A 1076 32.36 1.81 20.72
C LEU A 1076 33.79 2.30 20.99
N GLY A 1077 33.92 3.36 21.78
CA GLY A 1077 35.20 3.88 22.28
C GLY A 1077 35.50 3.48 23.72
N VAL A 1078 34.61 2.73 24.37
CA VAL A 1078 34.70 2.32 25.79
C VAL A 1078 34.37 0.84 25.97
N SER A 1079 34.84 0.27 27.07
CA SER A 1079 34.63 -1.13 27.47
C SER A 1079 33.89 -1.23 28.80
N PRO A 1080 33.22 -2.37 29.09
CA PRO A 1080 32.69 -2.63 30.42
C PRO A 1080 33.75 -2.46 31.51
N GLY A 1081 33.44 -1.68 32.55
CA GLY A 1081 34.33 -1.34 33.65
C GLY A 1081 35.02 0.03 33.53
N ASP A 1082 34.92 0.72 32.38
CA ASP A 1082 35.48 2.07 32.22
C ASP A 1082 34.64 3.11 32.96
N GLU A 1083 35.30 4.07 33.63
CA GLU A 1083 34.63 5.25 34.19
C GLU A 1083 34.39 6.29 33.11
N VAL A 1084 33.15 6.78 33.04
CA VAL A 1084 32.72 7.82 32.09
C VAL A 1084 32.05 8.97 32.83
N VAL A 1085 32.29 10.19 32.37
CA VAL A 1085 31.59 11.39 32.86
C VAL A 1085 30.50 11.82 31.89
N GLU A 1086 29.43 12.40 32.43
CA GLU A 1086 28.33 12.94 31.63
C GLU A 1086 28.86 13.90 30.55
N GLY A 1087 28.43 13.68 29.30
CA GLY A 1087 28.90 14.43 28.13
C GLY A 1087 30.15 13.87 27.44
N GLN A 1088 30.90 12.95 28.06
CA GLN A 1088 32.05 12.28 27.44
C GLN A 1088 31.62 11.45 26.22
N ILE A 1089 32.33 11.56 25.10
CA ILE A 1089 32.09 10.73 23.92
C ILE A 1089 32.51 9.29 24.24
N ILE A 1090 31.56 8.37 24.13
CA ILE A 1090 31.70 6.94 24.48
C ILE A 1090 31.59 6.03 23.25
N ALA A 1091 31.03 6.52 22.16
CA ALA A 1091 30.98 5.84 20.88
C ALA A 1091 30.93 6.87 19.74
N THR A 1092 31.28 6.47 18.53
CA THR A 1092 31.03 7.26 17.31
C THR A 1092 29.99 6.56 16.46
N ILE A 1093 29.13 7.34 15.81
CA ILE A 1093 28.14 6.84 14.84
C ILE A 1093 28.42 7.43 13.46
N GLU A 1094 28.55 6.55 12.47
CA GLU A 1094 28.68 6.91 11.06
C GLU A 1094 27.35 6.69 10.35
N ALA A 1095 26.77 7.76 9.79
CA ALA A 1095 25.56 7.71 8.98
C ALA A 1095 25.52 8.90 8.01
N MET A 1096 24.98 8.70 6.80
CA MET A 1096 24.61 9.82 5.92
C MET A 1096 25.77 10.77 5.58
N LYS A 1097 27.00 10.25 5.41
CA LYS A 1097 28.24 11.02 5.19
C LYS A 1097 28.70 11.86 6.39
N MET A 1098 28.14 11.63 7.57
CA MET A 1098 28.50 12.32 8.80
C MET A 1098 29.01 11.32 9.82
N GLU A 1099 30.01 11.76 10.59
CA GLU A 1099 30.46 11.09 11.81
C GLU A 1099 30.03 11.97 12.99
N ALA A 1100 29.39 11.37 13.99
CA ALA A 1100 28.97 12.07 15.20
C ALA A 1100 29.39 11.29 16.45
N GLY A 1101 29.78 12.00 17.50
CA GLY A 1101 30.01 11.40 18.82
C GLY A 1101 28.69 11.11 19.53
N ILE A 1102 28.58 9.94 20.13
CA ILE A 1102 27.55 9.59 21.11
C ILE A 1102 28.14 9.82 22.49
N SER A 1103 27.53 10.74 23.23
CA SER A 1103 27.97 11.10 24.58
C SER A 1103 27.26 10.27 25.65
N ALA A 1104 27.95 10.04 26.77
CA ALA A 1104 27.37 9.48 27.98
C ALA A 1104 26.27 10.40 28.53
N SER A 1105 25.09 9.83 28.77
CA SER A 1105 23.92 10.53 29.33
C SER A 1105 23.95 10.67 30.86
N ALA A 1106 24.89 10.01 31.53
CA ALA A 1106 25.14 10.11 32.96
C ALA A 1106 26.61 9.81 33.29
N SER A 1107 27.09 10.28 34.43
CA SER A 1107 28.41 9.86 34.96
C SER A 1107 28.27 8.53 35.69
N GLY A 1108 29.27 7.65 35.57
CA GLY A 1108 29.27 6.34 36.22
C GLY A 1108 30.27 5.37 35.62
N THR A 1109 30.10 4.09 35.92
CA THR A 1109 30.90 3.00 35.32
C THR A 1109 30.10 2.33 34.20
N VAL A 1110 30.73 2.03 33.06
CA VAL A 1110 30.08 1.25 31.99
C VAL A 1110 29.82 -0.17 32.51
N GLU A 1111 28.57 -0.50 32.81
CA GLU A 1111 28.18 -1.81 33.34
C GLU A 1111 28.17 -2.87 32.24
N ARG A 1112 27.60 -2.51 31.09
CA ARG A 1112 27.35 -3.43 29.98
C ARG A 1112 27.35 -2.69 28.66
N VAL A 1113 28.00 -3.29 27.67
CA VAL A 1113 27.85 -2.91 26.26
C VAL A 1113 26.83 -3.84 25.60
N ALA A 1114 25.82 -3.27 24.94
CA ALA A 1114 24.72 -4.02 24.32
C ALA A 1114 24.99 -4.36 22.84
N ILE A 1115 25.99 -3.71 22.24
CA ILE A 1115 26.52 -3.99 20.91
C ILE A 1115 28.00 -4.43 21.01
N PRO A 1116 28.53 -5.23 20.06
CA PRO A 1116 29.96 -5.49 19.93
C PRO A 1116 30.71 -4.22 19.50
N ALA A 1117 32.04 -4.30 19.35
CA ALA A 1117 32.91 -3.16 19.08
C ALA A 1117 32.43 -2.24 17.94
N THR A 1118 31.88 -2.82 16.86
CA THR A 1118 31.24 -2.08 15.75
C THR A 1118 30.00 -2.83 15.29
N GLN A 1119 28.83 -2.17 15.26
CA GLN A 1119 27.57 -2.77 14.79
C GLN A 1119 26.66 -1.75 14.10
N GLN A 1120 25.89 -2.21 13.12
CA GLN A 1120 24.74 -1.48 12.62
C GLN A 1120 23.59 -1.50 13.63
N VAL A 1121 23.05 -0.31 13.92
CA VAL A 1121 21.96 -0.10 14.88
C VAL A 1121 20.85 0.72 14.25
N GLU A 1122 19.63 0.54 14.75
CA GLU A 1122 18.51 1.42 14.49
C GLU A 1122 18.38 2.50 15.56
N ALA A 1123 17.65 3.58 15.24
CA ALA A 1123 17.27 4.57 16.24
C ALA A 1123 16.61 3.90 17.47
N GLY A 1124 17.08 4.26 18.66
CA GLY A 1124 16.60 3.75 19.94
C GLY A 1124 17.16 2.39 20.35
N ASP A 1125 18.00 1.73 19.54
CA ASP A 1125 18.72 0.53 20.00
C ASP A 1125 19.66 0.89 21.16
N LEU A 1126 19.75 0.01 22.15
CA LEU A 1126 20.64 0.16 23.29
C LEU A 1126 22.08 -0.06 22.84
N ILE A 1127 22.95 0.89 23.18
CA ILE A 1127 24.39 0.85 22.89
C ILE A 1127 25.14 0.34 24.11
N LEU A 1128 24.90 0.96 25.27
CA LEU A 1128 25.48 0.55 26.55
C LEU A 1128 24.65 1.02 27.74
N VAL A 1129 24.94 0.46 28.91
CA VAL A 1129 24.35 0.79 30.21
C VAL A 1129 25.44 1.32 31.13
N ILE A 1130 25.14 2.43 31.81
CA ILE A 1130 26.01 3.07 32.81
C ILE A 1130 25.43 2.81 34.19
N SER A 1131 26.20 2.21 35.10
CA SER A 1131 25.84 2.12 36.52
C SER A 1131 26.33 3.36 37.26
N ALA A 1132 25.44 3.97 38.06
CA ALA A 1132 25.73 5.15 38.87
C ALA A 1132 26.78 4.89 39.98
#